data_AF-A0AAU4AZH5-F1
#
_entry.id   AF-A0AAU4AZH5-F1
#
_cell.length_a   1.000
_cell.length_b   1.000
_cell.length_c   1.000
_cell.angle_alpha   90.00
_cell.angle_beta   90.00
_cell.angle_gamma   90.00
#
_symmetry.space_group_name_H-M   'P 1'
#
loop_
_entity.id
_entity.type
_entity.pdbx_description
1 polymer ?
#
loop_
_entity_poly.entity_id
_entity_poly.type
_entity_poly.pdbx_seq_one_letter_code
_entity_poly.pdbx_strand_id
1 'polypeptide(L)'
;MKITFLLTWGDEMGGTEMAAYTQAIHLSPRHDVEVISVFKTRREPFFSAAQQIKRRYLVDRTGAYGRPVRRSTLDETACRTLESLPSELIKPVWENTFTRLSDVEMSAALPMLDCDVLVTTTPALMAAAAELAPARVVTVHEEHRASQLRGVSGEPLLVYGPRIDALVSLTERTNDWFADSLGDAAPELVTIPNAVSDGYRPRSDLQNKVIVLAARMTPEKQLDHAIHAFNRIAGDFPDWKLRIFGDGPQEVRLRQLVEGLGLHMRVELVGRSQQMDEEWAKAGLCLLPSRNEAFPLVLLEMFAAGVPVVAYDIVTGPSEIIRHDVDGLLVPPGDIELLAEAMARLVGDEETRHAFGKAARQGVYERFNGDGITARWEELFNRLVAERDDPKRLSRRADRTALRVAAGGTRNFTVAAPVSTLANSADEQKAREVIIQAQDRSLVRSAGRLAEVSDTVNGPQMLRTNLEISAKVLEDAGIPYILLRAEGVQYRIAVPVEERSRVLEAMSTALHGKPVYAELITPRGAAPGAVLAERLRDVGEVAGLRVFKPMTTNSRTLRYGPAYGCSLEFWAVDEEDGWRSTPRASTLLGRRLPNLEATAKLRVGERDYPTLAPFTKQLMWDVDYPIDVVYTWVDGNDPAWQARRNAVRRERGLEVAENSDADNGDVRFRNRDELRYSLRSLEMYAPWVRNIYLVTDDQVPDWLDTSCPDVKVVSHREIFADQDDLPTFNSHAIESQVHRIEGLSEHFLYLNDDFFIGRPLSPELFFLSNGIGKFFRSPVAVPPTEPSDEDEGYFAAAKNNRKLLEGTFGRIATQSFLHAPHPLRRSILAEIAEKYPQEVARTAANPFRGNTDISITSSLHHHYGYLTGRSVPGTISCSYVNAGDYDHHSVLGRMLASRNYDVFCIGESPDAEVPEEEQARVMHAFLNAYFPVKSRFERD
;
A
#
# COMPACT_ATOMS: atom_id res chain seq x y z
N MET A 1 7.17 -37.05 17.55
CA MET A 1 6.66 -36.80 16.19
C MET A 1 7.82 -36.97 15.20
N LYS A 2 7.51 -37.31 13.96
CA LYS A 2 8.42 -37.19 12.82
C LYS A 2 8.21 -35.85 12.14
N ILE A 3 9.23 -34.98 12.15
CA ILE A 3 9.15 -33.61 11.65
C ILE A 3 10.12 -33.46 10.48
N THR A 4 9.65 -32.95 9.35
CA THR A 4 10.46 -32.73 8.16
C THR A 4 10.46 -31.26 7.78
N PHE A 5 11.64 -30.66 7.67
CA PHE A 5 11.83 -29.33 7.08
C PHE A 5 12.18 -29.47 5.60
N LEU A 6 11.50 -28.71 4.74
CA LEU A 6 11.74 -28.67 3.30
C LEU A 6 12.38 -27.33 2.92
N LEU A 7 13.61 -27.41 2.39
CA LEU A 7 14.42 -26.27 1.99
C LEU A 7 14.70 -26.28 0.48
N THR A 8 14.88 -25.11 -0.12
CA THR A 8 15.37 -25.00 -1.50
C THR A 8 16.84 -25.43 -1.54
N TRP A 9 17.62 -24.96 -0.57
CA TRP A 9 19.05 -25.21 -0.40
C TRP A 9 19.33 -25.66 1.04
N GLY A 10 20.06 -26.77 1.20
CA GLY A 10 20.45 -27.29 2.51
C GLY A 10 21.90 -27.01 2.86
N ASP A 11 22.66 -26.47 1.91
CA ASP A 11 24.12 -26.38 1.92
C ASP A 11 24.68 -24.99 1.56
N GLU A 12 23.83 -24.06 1.12
CA GLU A 12 24.20 -22.67 0.85
C GLU A 12 24.21 -21.80 2.12
N MET A 13 24.84 -20.62 1.99
CA MET A 13 24.84 -19.60 3.04
C MET A 13 23.56 -18.75 2.94
N GLY A 14 22.66 -18.86 3.92
CA GLY A 14 21.46 -18.04 4.01
C GLY A 14 20.81 -18.04 5.40
N GLY A 15 20.09 -16.96 5.71
CA GLY A 15 19.45 -16.77 7.02
C GLY A 15 18.26 -17.70 7.24
N THR A 16 17.51 -18.02 6.18
CA THR A 16 16.40 -18.98 6.23
C THR A 16 16.91 -20.37 6.59
N GLU A 17 17.99 -20.81 5.94
CA GLU A 17 18.62 -22.10 6.18
C GLU A 17 19.14 -22.19 7.62
N MET A 18 19.81 -21.13 8.10
CA MET A 18 20.31 -21.07 9.48
C MET A 18 19.17 -21.13 10.50
N ALA A 19 18.07 -20.40 10.29
CA ALA A 19 16.90 -20.44 11.17
C ALA A 19 16.28 -21.86 11.22
N ALA A 20 16.07 -22.47 10.05
CA ALA A 20 15.50 -23.82 9.96
C ALA A 20 16.39 -24.87 10.64
N TYR A 21 17.72 -24.82 10.44
CA TYR A 21 18.64 -25.74 11.12
C TYR A 21 18.69 -25.50 12.64
N THR A 22 18.67 -24.25 13.09
CA THR A 22 18.63 -23.93 14.53
C THR A 22 17.38 -24.52 15.17
N GLN A 23 16.22 -24.33 14.54
CA GLN A 23 14.95 -24.88 15.02
C GLN A 23 14.95 -26.42 14.99
N ALA A 24 15.45 -27.02 13.91
CA ALA A 24 15.58 -28.47 13.80
C ALA A 24 16.48 -29.07 14.90
N ILE A 25 17.58 -28.39 15.23
CA ILE A 25 18.48 -28.79 16.33
C ILE A 25 17.76 -28.75 17.67
N HIS A 26 17.03 -27.69 18.00
CA HIS A 26 16.31 -27.62 19.28
C HIS A 26 15.16 -28.65 19.39
N LEU A 27 14.57 -29.07 18.28
CA LEU A 27 13.52 -30.11 18.27
C LEU A 27 14.10 -31.54 18.33
N SER A 28 15.30 -31.77 17.81
CA SER A 28 15.91 -33.11 17.64
C SER A 28 16.11 -33.94 18.92
N PRO A 29 16.32 -33.38 20.13
CA PRO A 29 16.42 -34.19 21.34
C PRO A 29 15.12 -34.86 21.73
N ARG A 30 13.98 -34.37 21.24
CA ARG A 30 12.63 -34.81 21.63
C ARG A 30 11.82 -35.40 20.48
N HIS A 31 12.27 -35.21 19.23
CA HIS A 31 11.56 -35.61 18.02
C HIS A 31 12.50 -36.19 16.96
N ASP A 32 11.95 -37.00 16.06
CA ASP A 32 12.67 -37.47 14.87
C ASP A 32 12.63 -36.38 13.80
N VAL A 33 13.74 -35.66 13.60
CA VAL A 33 13.80 -34.48 12.73
C VAL A 33 14.70 -34.73 11.51
N GLU A 34 14.19 -34.43 10.33
CA GLU A 34 14.92 -34.52 9.06
C GLU A 34 14.80 -33.22 8.24
N VAL A 35 15.85 -32.87 7.51
CA VAL A 35 15.84 -31.81 6.50
C VAL A 35 15.89 -32.43 5.11
N ILE A 36 14.90 -32.12 4.27
CA ILE A 36 14.95 -32.40 2.83
C ILE A 36 15.31 -31.10 2.13
N SER A 37 16.42 -31.11 1.39
CA SER A 37 16.77 -30.03 0.48
C SER A 37 16.46 -30.44 -0.95
N VAL A 38 15.81 -29.57 -1.72
CA VAL A 38 15.57 -29.84 -3.14
C VAL A 38 16.89 -29.93 -3.89
N PHE A 39 17.81 -28.99 -3.67
CA PHE A 39 19.09 -28.95 -4.37
C PHE A 39 20.27 -29.22 -3.45
N LYS A 40 21.29 -29.87 -4.00
CA LYS A 40 22.65 -29.94 -3.46
C LYS A 40 23.57 -29.15 -4.37
N THR A 41 24.14 -28.05 -3.90
CA THR A 41 25.04 -27.17 -4.68
C THR A 41 26.50 -27.31 -4.27
N ARG A 42 26.77 -27.89 -3.09
CA ARG A 42 28.12 -28.05 -2.54
C ARG A 42 28.39 -29.48 -2.11
N ARG A 43 29.68 -29.83 -2.04
CA ARG A 43 30.10 -31.14 -1.51
C ARG A 43 29.83 -31.25 -0.02
N GLU A 44 30.12 -30.19 0.71
CA GLU A 44 29.90 -30.05 2.15
C GLU A 44 29.02 -28.83 2.43
N PRO A 45 28.13 -28.90 3.44
CA PRO A 45 27.26 -27.80 3.79
C PRO A 45 28.06 -26.63 4.37
N PHE A 46 27.61 -25.40 4.10
CA PHE A 46 28.24 -24.19 4.63
C PHE A 46 28.19 -24.11 6.17
N PHE A 47 27.05 -24.46 6.77
CA PHE A 47 26.86 -24.41 8.22
C PHE A 47 27.25 -25.72 8.91
N SER A 48 28.00 -25.64 10.00
CA SER A 48 28.32 -26.80 10.86
C SER A 48 27.06 -27.41 11.49
N ALA A 49 26.04 -26.59 11.80
CA ALA A 49 24.74 -27.01 12.28
C ALA A 49 24.08 -28.09 11.38
N ALA A 50 24.24 -27.96 10.06
CA ALA A 50 23.70 -28.90 9.10
C ALA A 50 24.34 -30.31 9.19
N GLN A 51 25.45 -30.47 9.89
CA GLN A 51 26.08 -31.77 10.13
C GLN A 51 25.44 -32.53 11.32
N GLN A 52 24.65 -31.84 12.15
CA GLN A 52 24.03 -32.40 13.36
C GLN A 52 22.64 -33.00 13.10
N ILE A 53 22.04 -32.71 11.94
CA ILE A 53 20.68 -33.13 11.58
C ILE A 53 20.71 -34.05 10.36
N LYS A 54 19.84 -35.06 10.37
CA LYS A 54 19.65 -35.95 9.22
C LYS A 54 19.20 -35.13 8.01
N ARG A 55 19.90 -35.25 6.89
CA ARG A 55 19.63 -34.50 5.67
C ARG A 55 19.57 -35.39 4.44
N ARG A 56 18.62 -35.11 3.56
CA ARG A 56 18.48 -35.73 2.24
C ARG A 56 18.36 -34.67 1.14
N TYR A 57 18.91 -34.96 -0.02
CA TYR A 57 18.83 -34.11 -1.21
C TYR A 57 17.96 -34.77 -2.29
N LEU A 58 17.28 -33.99 -3.13
CA LEU A 58 16.50 -34.49 -4.27
C LEU A 58 17.29 -34.44 -5.58
N VAL A 59 17.91 -33.29 -5.87
CA VAL A 59 18.69 -33.02 -7.08
C VAL A 59 20.12 -32.61 -6.73
N ASP A 60 21.11 -33.30 -7.31
CA ASP A 60 22.53 -32.98 -7.19
C ASP A 60 22.96 -32.05 -8.33
N ARG A 61 23.30 -30.80 -8.00
CA ARG A 61 23.78 -29.75 -8.91
C ARG A 61 25.29 -29.47 -8.74
N THR A 62 26.03 -30.34 -8.05
CA THR A 62 27.49 -30.17 -7.87
C THR A 62 28.31 -30.48 -9.13
N GLY A 63 27.68 -31.09 -10.14
CA GLY A 63 28.30 -31.44 -11.43
C GLY A 63 28.03 -30.42 -12.55
N ALA A 64 28.32 -30.80 -13.79
CA ALA A 64 28.11 -29.96 -14.96
C ALA A 64 26.62 -29.73 -15.31
N TYR A 65 25.73 -30.57 -14.80
CA TYR A 65 24.27 -30.49 -14.93
C TYR A 65 23.63 -31.13 -13.70
N GLY A 66 22.38 -30.77 -13.41
CA GLY A 66 21.59 -31.35 -12.33
C GLY A 66 21.25 -32.81 -12.59
N ARG A 67 21.26 -33.66 -11.55
CA ARG A 67 20.86 -35.08 -11.65
C ARG A 67 20.08 -35.55 -10.41
N PRO A 68 19.19 -36.55 -10.53
CA PRO A 68 18.53 -37.15 -9.38
C PRO A 68 19.54 -37.72 -8.37
N VAL A 69 19.29 -37.51 -7.07
CA VAL A 69 20.08 -38.14 -5.99
C VAL A 69 19.65 -39.59 -5.76
N ARG A 70 18.35 -39.88 -5.94
CA ARG A 70 17.84 -41.25 -5.90
C ARG A 70 18.31 -42.03 -7.12
N ARG A 71 18.23 -43.36 -7.05
CA ARG A 71 18.36 -44.19 -8.25
C ARG A 71 17.22 -43.85 -9.22
N SER A 72 17.59 -43.45 -10.43
CA SER A 72 16.68 -43.04 -11.50
C SER A 72 17.09 -43.68 -12.83
N THR A 73 16.14 -43.84 -13.73
CA THR A 73 16.37 -44.32 -15.10
C THR A 73 16.70 -43.18 -16.08
N LEU A 74 16.71 -41.93 -15.61
CA LEU A 74 17.08 -40.77 -16.42
C LEU A 74 18.56 -40.83 -16.79
N ASP A 75 18.86 -40.79 -18.09
CA ASP A 75 20.22 -40.69 -18.60
C ASP A 75 20.70 -39.21 -18.61
N GLU A 76 21.96 -39.01 -19.02
CA GLU A 76 22.58 -37.68 -19.08
C GLU A 76 21.82 -36.71 -19.99
N THR A 77 21.38 -37.18 -21.17
CA THR A 77 20.67 -36.34 -22.14
C THR A 77 19.33 -35.89 -21.56
N ALA A 78 18.56 -36.80 -20.95
CA ALA A 78 17.29 -36.48 -20.31
C ALA A 78 17.47 -35.51 -19.14
N CYS A 79 18.49 -35.71 -18.29
CA CYS A 79 18.77 -34.81 -17.17
C CYS A 79 19.08 -33.38 -17.66
N ARG A 80 19.93 -33.24 -18.70
CA ARG A 80 20.25 -31.92 -19.29
C ARG A 80 19.02 -31.24 -19.88
N THR A 81 18.18 -31.99 -20.60
CA THR A 81 16.94 -31.45 -21.19
C THR A 81 15.98 -30.97 -20.11
N LEU A 82 15.71 -31.79 -19.08
CA LEU A 82 14.80 -31.43 -17.99
C LEU A 82 15.33 -30.25 -17.15
N GLU A 83 16.64 -30.17 -16.96
CA GLU A 83 17.27 -29.06 -16.25
C GLU A 83 17.23 -27.74 -17.05
N SER A 84 17.19 -27.80 -18.39
CA SER A 84 17.06 -26.60 -19.24
C SER A 84 15.64 -26.05 -19.36
N LEU A 85 14.62 -26.82 -18.95
CA LEU A 85 13.22 -26.44 -19.07
C LEU A 85 12.72 -25.81 -17.76
N PRO A 86 11.93 -24.73 -17.82
CA PRO A 86 11.35 -24.11 -16.63
C PRO A 86 10.37 -25.06 -15.94
N SER A 87 10.28 -24.98 -14.61
CA SER A 87 9.31 -25.72 -13.81
C SER A 87 7.85 -25.40 -14.20
N GLU A 88 6.99 -26.41 -14.20
CA GLU A 88 5.52 -26.26 -14.26
C GLU A 88 4.90 -26.24 -12.87
N LEU A 89 5.51 -26.93 -11.90
CA LEU A 89 5.00 -26.99 -10.53
C LEU A 89 5.20 -25.65 -9.80
N ILE A 90 6.33 -24.99 -10.04
CA ILE A 90 6.71 -23.71 -9.46
C ILE A 90 6.94 -22.73 -10.61
N LYS A 91 6.06 -21.73 -10.73
CA LYS A 91 6.16 -20.75 -11.82
C LYS A 91 7.50 -19.99 -11.73
N PRO A 92 8.18 -19.72 -12.86
CA PRO A 92 9.45 -18.98 -12.86
C PRO A 92 9.38 -17.58 -12.23
N VAL A 93 8.21 -16.93 -12.29
CA VAL A 93 7.96 -15.63 -11.63
C VAL A 93 7.93 -15.72 -10.11
N TRP A 94 7.68 -16.91 -9.54
CA TRP A 94 7.74 -17.13 -8.10
C TRP A 94 9.16 -17.40 -7.65
N GLU A 95 9.83 -18.36 -8.30
CA GLU A 95 11.21 -18.74 -8.03
C GLU A 95 11.81 -19.41 -9.27
N ASN A 96 12.65 -18.68 -10.02
CA ASN A 96 13.18 -19.11 -11.31
C ASN A 96 14.23 -20.23 -11.23
N THR A 97 14.54 -20.72 -10.03
CA THR A 97 15.60 -21.71 -9.82
C THR A 97 15.11 -23.16 -9.98
N PHE A 98 13.79 -23.37 -9.97
CA PHE A 98 13.17 -24.67 -10.19
C PHE A 98 13.05 -24.98 -11.68
N THR A 99 13.31 -26.23 -12.01
CA THR A 99 13.34 -26.79 -13.37
C THR A 99 12.40 -27.99 -13.46
N ARG A 100 12.17 -28.52 -14.67
CA ARG A 100 11.43 -29.78 -14.83
C ARG A 100 12.07 -30.96 -14.13
N LEU A 101 13.40 -30.95 -14.01
CA LEU A 101 14.09 -32.00 -13.25
C LEU A 101 13.69 -31.95 -11.77
N SER A 102 13.65 -30.76 -11.16
CA SER A 102 13.17 -30.65 -9.77
C SER A 102 11.70 -31.02 -9.62
N ASP A 103 10.84 -30.75 -10.61
CA ASP A 103 9.43 -31.15 -10.57
C ASP A 103 9.27 -32.67 -10.50
N VAL A 104 10.03 -33.38 -11.35
CA VAL A 104 10.04 -34.85 -11.37
C VAL A 104 10.50 -35.41 -10.03
N GLU A 105 11.57 -34.86 -9.46
CA GLU A 105 12.13 -35.36 -8.20
C GLU A 105 11.27 -34.98 -6.98
N MET A 106 10.63 -33.81 -6.96
CA MET A 106 9.65 -33.44 -5.93
C MET A 106 8.39 -34.29 -6.04
N SER A 107 7.87 -34.54 -7.25
CA SER A 107 6.70 -35.39 -7.48
C SER A 107 6.95 -36.86 -7.12
N ALA A 108 8.21 -37.32 -7.16
CA ALA A 108 8.59 -38.63 -6.67
C ALA A 108 8.75 -38.69 -5.13
N ALA A 109 9.20 -37.59 -4.51
CA ALA A 109 9.58 -37.57 -3.10
C ALA A 109 8.45 -37.14 -2.15
N LEU A 110 7.69 -36.10 -2.48
CA LEU A 110 6.71 -35.49 -1.58
C LEU A 110 5.47 -36.37 -1.32
N PRO A 111 4.88 -37.05 -2.32
CA PRO A 111 3.76 -37.97 -2.07
C PRO A 111 4.13 -39.20 -1.22
N MET A 112 5.42 -39.51 -1.11
CA MET A 112 5.94 -40.66 -0.35
C MET A 112 6.42 -40.28 1.05
N LEU A 113 6.15 -39.05 1.52
CA LEU A 113 6.57 -38.60 2.84
C LEU A 113 5.94 -39.46 3.95
N ASP A 114 6.79 -39.84 4.91
CA ASP A 114 6.40 -40.50 6.15
C ASP A 114 6.79 -39.65 7.37
N CYS A 115 6.22 -38.46 7.44
CA CYS A 115 6.31 -37.56 8.58
C CYS A 115 4.92 -37.24 9.15
N ASP A 116 4.89 -36.78 10.40
CA ASP A 116 3.68 -36.23 11.02
C ASP A 116 3.46 -34.78 10.55
N VAL A 117 4.56 -34.00 10.51
CA VAL A 117 4.55 -32.57 10.16
C VAL A 117 5.59 -32.29 9.07
N LEU A 118 5.18 -31.54 8.05
CA LEU A 118 6.04 -30.96 7.02
C LEU A 118 6.07 -29.44 7.18
N VAL A 119 7.26 -28.88 7.41
CA VAL A 119 7.51 -27.44 7.51
C VAL A 119 8.19 -26.98 6.23
N THR A 120 7.59 -26.01 5.53
CA THR A 120 8.15 -25.40 4.31
C THR A 120 8.67 -24.00 4.60
N THR A 121 9.77 -23.58 4.00
CA THR A 121 10.44 -22.30 4.33
C THR A 121 10.39 -21.24 3.23
N THR A 122 9.83 -21.58 2.06
CA THR A 122 9.57 -20.63 0.98
C THR A 122 8.15 -20.77 0.43
N PRO A 123 7.53 -19.69 -0.07
CA PRO A 123 6.19 -19.76 -0.67
C PRO A 123 6.10 -20.74 -1.85
N ALA A 124 7.17 -20.86 -2.64
CA ALA A 124 7.23 -21.80 -3.76
C ALA A 124 7.17 -23.26 -3.28
N LEU A 125 7.93 -23.59 -2.24
CA LEU A 125 7.88 -24.92 -1.62
C LEU A 125 6.55 -25.19 -0.91
N MET A 126 5.94 -24.16 -0.34
CA MET A 126 4.59 -24.25 0.23
C MET A 126 3.55 -24.63 -0.83
N ALA A 127 3.59 -24.00 -2.02
CA ALA A 127 2.71 -24.37 -3.12
C ALA A 127 2.91 -25.83 -3.55
N ALA A 128 4.17 -26.25 -3.72
CA ALA A 128 4.49 -27.64 -4.06
C ALA A 128 4.00 -28.62 -2.97
N ALA A 129 4.17 -28.29 -1.69
CA ALA A 129 3.70 -29.10 -0.58
C ALA A 129 2.17 -29.16 -0.49
N ALA A 130 1.48 -28.05 -0.74
CA ALA A 130 0.02 -28.01 -0.75
C ALA A 130 -0.60 -28.90 -1.84
N GLU A 131 0.11 -29.10 -2.96
CA GLU A 131 -0.32 -29.97 -4.06
C GLU A 131 0.12 -31.43 -3.88
N LEU A 132 1.34 -31.67 -3.40
CA LEU A 132 1.97 -33.00 -3.45
C LEU A 132 2.05 -33.73 -2.11
N ALA A 133 1.91 -33.05 -0.97
CA ALA A 133 2.00 -33.71 0.33
C ALA A 133 0.78 -34.62 0.57
N PRO A 134 0.95 -35.80 1.17
CA PRO A 134 -0.17 -36.67 1.50
C PRO A 134 -1.17 -35.97 2.43
N ALA A 135 -2.47 -36.21 2.26
CA ALA A 135 -3.52 -35.61 3.09
C ALA A 135 -3.33 -35.86 4.61
N ARG A 136 -2.70 -36.99 4.98
CA ARG A 136 -2.36 -37.31 6.37
C ARG A 136 -1.27 -36.43 6.96
N VAL A 137 -0.43 -35.77 6.16
CA VAL A 137 0.68 -34.96 6.66
C VAL A 137 0.13 -33.59 7.07
N VAL A 138 0.50 -33.12 8.26
CA VAL A 138 0.24 -31.75 8.69
C VAL A 138 1.17 -30.81 7.95
N THR A 139 0.64 -29.83 7.23
CA THR A 139 1.45 -28.89 6.43
C THR A 139 1.51 -27.53 7.11
N VAL A 140 2.73 -27.11 7.44
CA VAL A 140 3.03 -25.82 8.05
C VAL A 140 3.98 -25.05 7.14
N HIS A 141 3.72 -23.76 6.97
CA HIS A 141 4.64 -22.86 6.29
C HIS A 141 5.25 -21.88 7.28
N GLU A 142 6.58 -21.78 7.30
CA GLU A 142 7.30 -20.77 8.05
C GLU A 142 7.80 -19.68 7.08
N GLU A 143 7.29 -18.47 7.28
CA GLU A 143 7.57 -17.34 6.39
C GLU A 143 8.72 -16.48 6.94
N HIS A 144 9.88 -16.57 6.29
CA HIS A 144 11.13 -15.94 6.74
C HIS A 144 11.44 -14.55 6.15
N ARG A 145 10.57 -14.00 5.29
CA ARG A 145 10.76 -12.67 4.69
C ARG A 145 9.58 -11.75 5.03
N ALA A 146 9.75 -10.45 4.78
CA ALA A 146 8.67 -9.49 4.91
C ALA A 146 7.64 -9.74 3.79
N SER A 147 6.64 -10.57 4.06
CA SER A 147 5.61 -11.01 3.10
C SER A 147 4.97 -9.86 2.34
N GLN A 148 4.74 -8.75 3.05
CA GLN A 148 4.13 -7.52 2.55
C GLN A 148 4.92 -6.90 1.37
N LEU A 149 6.20 -7.24 1.24
CA LEU A 149 7.15 -6.64 0.30
C LEU A 149 7.63 -7.63 -0.78
N ARG A 150 7.04 -8.83 -0.87
CA ARG A 150 7.51 -9.91 -1.76
C ARG A 150 7.19 -9.71 -3.25
N GLY A 151 6.26 -8.81 -3.61
CA GLY A 151 5.82 -8.66 -5.02
C GLY A 151 5.33 -10.01 -5.56
N VAL A 152 5.50 -10.36 -6.84
CA VAL A 152 5.01 -11.65 -7.39
C VAL A 152 5.49 -12.92 -6.66
N SER A 153 6.63 -12.89 -5.97
CA SER A 153 7.35 -14.06 -5.42
C SER A 153 6.71 -14.81 -4.24
N GLY A 154 5.46 -14.54 -3.98
CA GLY A 154 4.67 -15.13 -2.89
C GLY A 154 3.18 -14.95 -3.10
N GLU A 155 2.76 -14.69 -4.35
CA GLU A 155 1.43 -15.07 -4.82
C GLU A 155 1.04 -16.46 -4.27
N PRO A 156 1.98 -17.45 -4.19
CA PRO A 156 1.72 -18.69 -3.48
C PRO A 156 1.13 -18.56 -2.08
N LEU A 157 1.58 -17.59 -1.25
CA LEU A 157 1.05 -17.38 0.10
C LEU A 157 -0.46 -17.11 0.10
N LEU A 158 -0.96 -16.40 -0.92
CA LEU A 158 -2.37 -16.02 -1.02
C LEU A 158 -3.23 -17.07 -1.73
N VAL A 159 -2.63 -17.84 -2.63
CA VAL A 159 -3.34 -18.85 -3.44
C VAL A 159 -3.36 -20.21 -2.74
N TYR A 160 -2.23 -20.60 -2.14
CA TYR A 160 -2.04 -21.90 -1.51
C TYR A 160 -2.06 -21.85 0.01
N GLY A 161 -1.92 -20.67 0.62
CA GLY A 161 -2.09 -20.48 2.07
C GLY A 161 -3.42 -21.06 2.61
N PRO A 162 -4.58 -20.84 1.96
CA PRO A 162 -5.84 -21.46 2.37
C PRO A 162 -5.82 -23.00 2.43
N ARG A 163 -4.90 -23.65 1.69
CA ARG A 163 -4.81 -25.11 1.52
C ARG A 163 -3.91 -25.81 2.54
N ILE A 164 -3.14 -25.06 3.35
CA ILE A 164 -2.28 -25.63 4.41
C ILE A 164 -2.96 -25.57 5.78
N ASP A 165 -2.38 -26.21 6.81
CA ASP A 165 -2.96 -26.19 8.16
C ASP A 165 -2.63 -24.90 8.90
N ALA A 166 -1.36 -24.50 8.87
CA ALA A 166 -0.90 -23.31 9.58
C ALA A 166 0.16 -22.54 8.80
N LEU A 167 0.12 -21.22 8.96
CA LEU A 167 1.12 -20.29 8.47
C LEU A 167 1.75 -19.60 9.70
N VAL A 168 3.04 -19.88 9.88
CA VAL A 168 3.86 -19.30 10.93
C VAL A 168 4.62 -18.11 10.37
N SER A 169 4.51 -16.96 11.04
CA SER A 169 5.33 -15.79 10.73
C SER A 169 6.19 -15.38 11.92
N LEU A 170 7.27 -14.66 11.63
CA LEU A 170 8.25 -14.27 12.64
C LEU A 170 7.81 -13.05 13.47
N THR A 171 6.76 -12.34 13.06
CA THR A 171 6.27 -11.11 13.71
C THR A 171 4.75 -11.08 13.72
N GLU A 172 4.16 -10.50 14.78
CA GLU A 172 2.70 -10.32 14.84
C GLU A 172 2.18 -9.47 13.69
N ARG A 173 2.95 -8.46 13.28
CA ARG A 173 2.60 -7.57 12.17
C ARG A 173 2.50 -8.30 10.83
N THR A 174 3.29 -9.36 10.64
CA THR A 174 3.15 -10.24 9.47
C THR A 174 1.91 -11.12 9.57
N ASN A 175 1.57 -11.61 10.76
CA ASN A 175 0.32 -12.33 10.96
C ASN A 175 -0.92 -11.48 10.78
N ASP A 176 -0.95 -10.27 11.34
CA ASP A 176 -2.02 -9.30 11.12
C ASP A 176 -2.21 -9.06 9.60
N TRP A 177 -1.09 -8.93 8.88
CA TRP A 177 -1.14 -8.79 7.43
C TRP A 177 -1.74 -10.02 6.73
N PHE A 178 -1.41 -11.24 7.16
CA PHE A 178 -2.04 -12.45 6.62
C PHE A 178 -3.53 -12.52 6.95
N ALA A 179 -3.93 -12.19 8.18
CA ALA A 179 -5.32 -12.16 8.60
C ALA A 179 -6.12 -11.15 7.76
N ASP A 180 -5.54 -9.98 7.55
CA ASP A 180 -6.11 -8.92 6.73
C ASP A 180 -6.19 -9.32 5.24
N SER A 181 -5.20 -10.04 4.72
CA SER A 181 -5.11 -10.39 3.30
C SER A 181 -5.95 -11.61 2.92
N LEU A 182 -6.14 -12.54 3.84
CA LEU A 182 -6.85 -13.79 3.61
C LEU A 182 -8.26 -13.81 4.23
N GLY A 183 -8.53 -12.99 5.24
CA GLY A 183 -9.81 -12.97 5.96
C GLY A 183 -10.18 -14.38 6.46
N ASP A 184 -11.43 -14.78 6.25
CA ASP A 184 -11.93 -16.11 6.60
C ASP A 184 -11.28 -17.25 5.79
N ALA A 185 -10.55 -16.94 4.71
CA ALA A 185 -9.76 -17.93 3.97
C ALA A 185 -8.38 -18.20 4.59
N ALA A 186 -8.00 -17.50 5.66
CA ALA A 186 -6.71 -17.70 6.32
C ALA A 186 -6.59 -19.11 6.89
N PRO A 187 -5.44 -19.81 6.69
CA PRO A 187 -5.12 -20.97 7.53
C PRO A 187 -4.91 -20.49 8.97
N GLU A 188 -4.56 -21.41 9.87
CA GLU A 188 -4.22 -20.96 11.21
C GLU A 188 -2.96 -20.08 11.20
N LEU A 189 -3.06 -18.86 11.75
CA LEU A 189 -1.96 -17.90 11.77
C LEU A 189 -1.30 -17.89 13.15
N VAL A 190 0.01 -18.13 13.20
CA VAL A 190 0.76 -18.23 14.46
C VAL A 190 2.06 -17.44 14.39
N THR A 191 2.39 -16.67 15.44
CA THR A 191 3.64 -15.90 15.47
C THR A 191 4.66 -16.66 16.30
N ILE A 192 5.73 -17.14 15.65
CA ILE A 192 6.84 -17.80 16.32
C ILE A 192 8.14 -17.14 15.83
N PRO A 193 8.81 -16.33 16.67
CA PRO A 193 10.08 -15.71 16.32
C PRO A 193 11.21 -16.72 16.14
N ASN A 194 12.31 -16.30 15.49
CA ASN A 194 13.53 -17.12 15.43
C ASN A 194 14.16 -17.25 16.84
N ALA A 195 14.68 -18.43 17.15
CA ALA A 195 15.44 -18.68 18.37
C ALA A 195 16.85 -18.08 18.30
N VAL A 196 17.36 -17.60 19.44
CA VAL A 196 18.77 -17.29 19.63
C VAL A 196 19.54 -18.57 19.99
N SER A 197 20.74 -18.73 19.44
CA SER A 197 21.61 -19.87 19.76
C SER A 197 22.02 -19.86 21.23
N ASP A 198 22.02 -21.04 21.86
CA ASP A 198 22.45 -21.18 23.25
C ASP A 198 23.94 -20.94 23.43
N GLY A 199 24.31 -20.38 24.58
CA GLY A 199 25.70 -20.39 25.04
C GLY A 199 26.66 -19.47 24.28
N TYR A 200 26.16 -18.49 23.51
CA TYR A 200 26.95 -17.60 22.64
C TYR A 200 28.30 -17.15 23.25
N ARG A 201 29.40 -17.54 22.59
CA ARG A 201 30.79 -17.18 22.92
C ARG A 201 31.62 -17.09 21.64
N PRO A 202 32.67 -16.23 21.60
CA PRO A 202 33.05 -15.26 22.63
C PRO A 202 32.05 -14.09 22.77
N ARG A 203 32.21 -13.23 23.79
CA ARG A 203 31.35 -12.05 24.03
C ARG A 203 32.17 -10.78 23.89
N SER A 204 31.50 -9.69 23.56
CA SER A 204 32.13 -8.37 23.58
C SER A 204 32.28 -7.85 25.00
N ASP A 205 33.43 -7.22 25.26
CA ASP A 205 33.66 -6.40 26.44
C ASP A 205 33.30 -4.92 26.20
N LEU A 206 32.90 -4.56 24.98
CA LEU A 206 32.52 -3.22 24.51
C LEU A 206 33.64 -2.15 24.62
N GLN A 207 34.89 -2.60 24.85
CA GLN A 207 36.07 -1.73 24.95
C GLN A 207 36.64 -1.40 23.57
N ASN A 208 36.48 -2.31 22.61
CA ASN A 208 36.95 -2.11 21.25
C ASN A 208 36.14 -1.03 20.52
N LYS A 209 36.84 -0.03 19.97
CA LYS A 209 36.27 1.10 19.22
C LYS A 209 35.97 0.71 17.76
N VAL A 210 35.16 -0.34 17.59
CA VAL A 210 34.80 -0.88 16.28
C VAL A 210 33.27 -0.96 16.15
N ILE A 211 32.76 -0.34 15.10
CA ILE A 211 31.38 -0.50 14.63
C ILE A 211 31.39 -1.64 13.62
N VAL A 212 30.54 -2.65 13.81
CA VAL A 212 30.44 -3.79 12.90
C VAL A 212 29.07 -3.86 12.24
N LEU A 213 29.07 -4.11 10.94
CA LEU A 213 27.87 -4.36 10.15
C LEU A 213 28.09 -5.66 9.36
N ALA A 214 27.19 -6.63 9.46
CA ALA A 214 27.20 -7.81 8.59
C ALA A 214 25.90 -7.92 7.79
N ALA A 215 26.01 -7.86 6.46
CA ALA A 215 24.88 -7.99 5.56
C ALA A 215 25.35 -8.29 4.12
N ARG A 216 24.46 -8.84 3.29
CA ARG A 216 24.70 -8.89 1.84
C ARG A 216 24.83 -7.47 1.28
N MET A 217 25.77 -7.22 0.38
CA MET A 217 25.99 -5.91 -0.24
C MET A 217 24.99 -5.67 -1.39
N THR A 218 23.73 -5.54 -1.03
CA THR A 218 22.59 -5.31 -1.91
C THR A 218 21.87 -4.00 -1.55
N PRO A 219 21.17 -3.35 -2.50
CA PRO A 219 20.57 -2.04 -2.27
C PRO A 219 19.61 -1.98 -1.07
N GLU A 220 18.90 -3.07 -0.78
CA GLU A 220 17.98 -3.13 0.35
C GLU A 220 18.65 -3.10 1.72
N LYS A 221 19.97 -3.35 1.81
CA LYS A 221 20.74 -3.29 3.06
C LYS A 221 21.33 -1.92 3.35
N GLN A 222 21.27 -1.00 2.38
CA GLN A 222 21.67 0.42 2.49
C GLN A 222 23.02 0.65 3.18
N LEU A 223 24.04 -0.13 2.79
CA LEU A 223 25.38 -0.02 3.37
C LEU A 223 26.05 1.34 3.10
N ASP A 224 25.61 2.02 2.03
CA ASP A 224 25.95 3.40 1.73
C ASP A 224 25.47 4.38 2.81
N HIS A 225 24.28 4.16 3.39
CA HIS A 225 23.79 4.97 4.51
C HIS A 225 24.70 4.83 5.74
N ALA A 226 25.17 3.61 6.06
CA ALA A 226 26.12 3.41 7.16
C ALA A 226 27.42 4.18 6.95
N ILE A 227 27.97 4.15 5.73
CA ILE A 227 29.21 4.85 5.38
C ILE A 227 29.02 6.37 5.48
N HIS A 228 27.91 6.91 4.96
CA HIS A 228 27.60 8.34 5.08
C HIS A 228 27.38 8.77 6.53
N ALA A 229 26.65 8.00 7.32
CA ALA A 229 26.44 8.29 8.74
C ALA A 229 27.76 8.23 9.53
N PHE A 230 28.61 7.24 9.27
CA PHE A 230 29.94 7.16 9.85
C PHE A 230 30.81 8.37 9.46
N ASN A 231 30.77 8.80 8.20
CA ASN A 231 31.49 9.99 7.73
C ASN A 231 31.16 11.25 8.54
N ARG A 232 29.87 11.41 8.93
CA ARG A 232 29.43 12.57 9.74
C ARG A 232 30.11 12.64 11.10
N ILE A 233 30.45 11.50 11.70
CA ILE A 233 30.98 11.41 13.07
C ILE A 233 32.48 11.10 13.11
N ALA A 234 33.08 10.70 11.99
CA ALA A 234 34.45 10.18 11.93
C ALA A 234 35.52 11.19 12.40
N GLY A 235 35.25 12.49 12.25
CA GLY A 235 36.10 13.59 12.71
C GLY A 235 36.10 13.74 14.23
N ASP A 236 34.94 13.62 14.86
CA ASP A 236 34.78 13.78 16.31
C ASP A 236 35.26 12.55 17.09
N PHE A 237 35.24 11.38 16.46
CA PHE A 237 35.65 10.10 17.07
C PHE A 237 36.78 9.42 16.30
N PRO A 238 38.02 9.96 16.34
CA PRO A 238 39.12 9.54 15.45
C PRO A 238 39.59 8.09 15.63
N ASP A 239 39.35 7.48 16.79
CA ASP A 239 39.79 6.12 17.10
C ASP A 239 38.82 5.03 16.63
N TRP A 240 37.60 5.41 16.23
CA TRP A 240 36.57 4.43 15.86
C TRP A 240 36.69 3.98 14.42
N LYS A 241 36.44 2.70 14.14
CA LYS A 241 36.41 2.15 12.78
C LYS A 241 35.07 1.53 12.44
N LEU A 242 34.71 1.51 11.16
CA LEU A 242 33.57 0.77 10.64
C LEU A 242 34.07 -0.45 9.85
N ARG A 243 33.65 -1.66 10.24
CA ARG A 243 33.96 -2.90 9.53
C ARG A 243 32.69 -3.51 8.97
N ILE A 244 32.67 -3.74 7.65
CA ILE A 244 31.52 -4.25 6.91
C ILE A 244 31.85 -5.66 6.41
N PHE A 245 31.07 -6.63 6.87
CA PHE A 245 31.16 -8.04 6.52
C PHE A 245 30.03 -8.44 5.56
N GLY A 246 30.35 -9.34 4.64
CA GLY A 246 29.48 -9.79 3.56
C GLY A 246 30.03 -9.43 2.19
N ASP A 247 29.27 -9.75 1.16
CA ASP A 247 29.61 -9.50 -0.24
C ASP A 247 28.33 -9.26 -1.06
N GLY A 248 28.48 -8.81 -2.30
CA GLY A 248 27.34 -8.59 -3.19
C GLY A 248 27.61 -7.59 -4.31
N PRO A 249 26.62 -7.35 -5.18
CA PRO A 249 26.78 -6.55 -6.39
C PRO A 249 27.17 -5.09 -6.12
N GLN A 250 26.96 -4.58 -4.90
CA GLN A 250 27.33 -3.21 -4.55
C GLN A 250 28.78 -3.02 -4.09
N GLU A 251 29.58 -4.09 -3.96
CA GLU A 251 30.94 -3.99 -3.40
C GLU A 251 31.80 -2.91 -4.08
N VAL A 252 31.86 -2.91 -5.41
CA VAL A 252 32.65 -1.94 -6.19
C VAL A 252 32.20 -0.50 -5.90
N ARG A 253 30.88 -0.27 -5.88
CA ARG A 253 30.28 1.05 -5.61
C ARG A 253 30.58 1.52 -4.19
N LEU A 254 30.50 0.61 -3.20
CA LEU A 254 30.79 0.93 -1.80
C LEU A 254 32.27 1.26 -1.61
N ARG A 255 33.17 0.55 -2.28
CA ARG A 255 34.62 0.84 -2.26
C ARG A 255 34.92 2.23 -2.80
N GLN A 256 34.33 2.58 -3.95
CA GLN A 256 34.44 3.94 -4.53
C GLN A 256 33.88 5.02 -3.61
N LEU A 257 32.78 4.74 -2.90
CA LEU A 257 32.20 5.68 -1.93
C LEU A 257 33.16 5.93 -0.77
N VAL A 258 33.76 4.87 -0.20
CA VAL A 258 34.76 4.98 0.87
C VAL A 258 35.97 5.80 0.42
N GLU A 259 36.48 5.56 -0.79
CA GLU A 259 37.58 6.31 -1.37
C GLU A 259 37.23 7.78 -1.61
N GLY A 260 36.07 8.05 -2.21
CA GLY A 260 35.60 9.40 -2.52
C GLY A 260 35.33 10.25 -1.27
N LEU A 261 35.00 9.62 -0.14
CA LEU A 261 34.86 10.29 1.16
C LEU A 261 36.17 10.37 1.96
N GLY A 262 37.29 9.81 1.45
CA GLY A 262 38.57 9.82 2.15
C GLY A 262 38.64 8.90 3.37
N LEU A 263 37.74 7.91 3.48
CA LEU A 263 37.58 7.06 4.67
C LEU A 263 38.36 5.72 4.59
N HIS A 264 39.28 5.57 3.64
CA HIS A 264 40.01 4.33 3.35
C HIS A 264 40.78 3.71 4.54
N MET A 265 41.17 4.50 5.54
CA MET A 265 41.84 4.01 6.77
C MET A 265 40.85 3.70 7.92
N ARG A 266 39.58 4.03 7.75
CA ARG A 266 38.55 4.04 8.81
C ARG A 266 37.35 3.15 8.50
N VAL A 267 37.08 2.86 7.22
CA VAL A 267 36.03 1.94 6.78
C VAL A 267 36.68 0.74 6.06
N GLU A 268 36.44 -0.46 6.55
CA GLU A 268 36.99 -1.71 6.03
C GLU A 268 35.86 -2.58 5.44
N LEU A 269 35.91 -2.85 4.13
CA LEU A 269 35.06 -3.86 3.48
C LEU A 269 35.78 -5.22 3.56
N VAL A 270 35.40 -6.04 4.54
CA VAL A 270 36.18 -7.22 4.97
C VAL A 270 35.87 -8.48 4.13
N GLY A 271 34.67 -8.57 3.56
CA GLY A 271 34.20 -9.76 2.85
C GLY A 271 33.46 -10.76 3.76
N ARG A 272 33.31 -12.00 3.30
CA ARG A 272 32.63 -13.07 4.05
C ARG A 272 33.52 -13.59 5.19
N SER A 273 32.93 -13.86 6.36
CA SER A 273 33.58 -14.56 7.48
C SER A 273 32.75 -15.74 7.95
N GLN A 274 33.43 -16.83 8.34
CA GLN A 274 32.81 -17.99 8.99
C GLN A 274 32.88 -17.94 10.52
N GLN A 275 33.62 -16.97 11.07
CA GLN A 275 33.86 -16.80 12.51
C GLN A 275 33.25 -15.46 12.96
N MET A 276 31.97 -15.27 12.66
CA MET A 276 31.29 -14.01 12.98
C MET A 276 31.15 -13.79 14.48
N ASP A 277 31.02 -14.85 15.27
CA ASP A 277 31.07 -14.85 16.74
C ASP A 277 32.31 -14.13 17.29
N GLU A 278 33.49 -14.37 16.70
CA GLU A 278 34.72 -13.66 17.06
C GLU A 278 34.70 -12.18 16.66
N GLU A 279 34.11 -11.86 15.52
CA GLU A 279 34.00 -10.48 15.03
C GLU A 279 33.00 -9.66 15.85
N TRP A 280 31.91 -10.28 16.30
CA TRP A 280 30.96 -9.67 17.21
C TRP A 280 31.54 -9.42 18.60
N ALA A 281 32.40 -10.33 19.10
CA ALA A 281 33.14 -10.10 20.33
C ALA A 281 34.13 -8.92 20.25
N LYS A 282 34.52 -8.49 19.03
CA LYS A 282 35.37 -7.30 18.81
C LYS A 282 34.55 -6.02 18.63
N ALA A 283 33.23 -6.09 18.55
CA ALA A 283 32.38 -4.94 18.26
C ALA A 283 32.04 -4.15 19.53
N GLY A 284 32.17 -2.83 19.47
CA GLY A 284 31.59 -1.92 20.46
C GLY A 284 30.15 -1.53 20.12
N LEU A 285 29.82 -1.50 18.82
CA LEU A 285 28.50 -1.13 18.33
C LEU A 285 28.16 -1.91 17.06
N CYS A 286 26.88 -2.17 16.80
CA CYS A 286 26.41 -2.72 15.53
C CYS A 286 25.42 -1.79 14.82
N LEU A 287 25.44 -1.82 13.48
CA LEU A 287 24.49 -1.10 12.63
C LEU A 287 23.62 -2.05 11.81
N LEU A 288 22.34 -1.68 11.64
CA LEU A 288 21.43 -2.33 10.70
C LEU A 288 20.56 -1.29 9.96
N PRO A 289 21.11 -0.62 8.93
CA PRO A 289 20.40 0.40 8.16
C PRO A 289 19.55 -0.21 7.02
N SER A 290 18.98 -1.40 7.21
CA SER A 290 18.22 -2.08 6.17
C SER A 290 16.91 -1.36 5.83
N ARG A 291 16.50 -1.39 4.56
CA ARG A 291 15.17 -0.93 4.10
C ARG A 291 14.07 -1.94 4.37
N ASN A 292 14.40 -3.23 4.40
CA ASN A 292 13.49 -4.32 4.73
C ASN A 292 14.19 -5.46 5.47
N GLU A 293 13.47 -6.05 6.42
CA GLU A 293 13.86 -7.23 7.20
C GLU A 293 12.57 -7.96 7.62
N ALA A 294 12.65 -9.25 7.93
CA ALA A 294 11.57 -9.98 8.58
C ALA A 294 11.81 -10.08 10.08
N PHE A 295 12.89 -10.77 10.44
CA PHE A 295 13.36 -10.93 11.81
C PHE A 295 14.88 -11.20 11.75
N PRO A 296 15.69 -10.15 11.69
CA PRO A 296 17.10 -10.24 11.30
C PRO A 296 17.92 -11.03 12.35
N LEU A 297 18.37 -12.22 11.98
CA LEU A 297 19.17 -13.10 12.85
C LEU A 297 20.43 -12.42 13.40
N VAL A 298 21.03 -11.53 12.62
CA VAL A 298 22.21 -10.75 13.05
C VAL A 298 21.92 -9.92 14.32
N LEU A 299 20.68 -9.46 14.55
CA LEU A 299 20.35 -8.75 15.79
C LEU A 299 20.33 -9.70 17.00
N LEU A 300 19.86 -10.93 16.82
CA LEU A 300 19.89 -11.95 17.88
C LEU A 300 21.34 -12.30 18.24
N GLU A 301 22.20 -12.47 17.23
CA GLU A 301 23.63 -12.72 17.43
C GLU A 301 24.32 -11.56 18.18
N MET A 302 24.04 -10.30 17.79
CA MET A 302 24.62 -9.11 18.44
C MET A 302 24.25 -9.05 19.90
N PHE A 303 22.95 -9.18 20.16
CA PHE A 303 22.43 -9.10 21.51
C PHE A 303 23.00 -10.25 22.35
N ALA A 304 23.12 -11.46 21.79
CA ALA A 304 23.72 -12.59 22.48
C ALA A 304 25.21 -12.36 22.82
N ALA A 305 25.94 -11.68 21.93
CA ALA A 305 27.32 -11.24 22.14
C ALA A 305 27.43 -10.07 23.14
N GLY A 306 26.32 -9.41 23.49
CA GLY A 306 26.25 -8.27 24.40
C GLY A 306 26.52 -6.92 23.72
N VAL A 307 26.30 -6.82 22.42
CA VAL A 307 26.57 -5.62 21.62
C VAL A 307 25.27 -4.84 21.37
N PRO A 308 25.20 -3.54 21.75
CA PRO A 308 24.05 -2.72 21.42
C PRO A 308 23.99 -2.38 19.93
N VAL A 309 22.80 -2.05 19.43
CA VAL A 309 22.55 -1.85 17.99
C VAL A 309 21.94 -0.48 17.73
N VAL A 310 22.30 0.15 16.60
CA VAL A 310 21.50 1.20 15.96
C VAL A 310 20.91 0.67 14.65
N ALA A 311 19.59 0.78 14.47
CA ALA A 311 18.89 0.25 13.30
C ALA A 311 17.80 1.21 12.79
N TYR A 312 17.44 1.09 11.50
CA TYR A 312 16.22 1.74 11.01
C TYR A 312 14.96 1.03 11.53
N ASP A 313 13.94 1.81 11.94
CA ASP A 313 12.62 1.31 12.31
C ASP A 313 11.74 1.10 11.07
N ILE A 314 11.97 -0.04 10.43
CA ILE A 314 11.26 -0.47 9.22
C ILE A 314 10.00 -1.29 9.54
N VAL A 315 9.25 -1.63 8.49
CA VAL A 315 7.94 -2.27 8.59
C VAL A 315 7.94 -3.57 9.38
N THR A 316 8.99 -4.37 9.42
CA THR A 316 9.05 -5.61 10.25
C THR A 316 10.50 -5.87 10.69
N GLY A 317 10.69 -6.51 11.85
CA GLY A 317 11.99 -7.05 12.29
C GLY A 317 12.68 -6.27 13.40
N PRO A 318 13.34 -5.11 13.13
CA PRO A 318 14.15 -4.42 14.12
C PRO A 318 13.39 -4.04 15.40
N SER A 319 12.20 -3.46 15.30
CA SER A 319 11.40 -3.07 16.47
C SER A 319 10.78 -4.24 17.25
N GLU A 320 10.84 -5.47 16.72
CA GLU A 320 10.45 -6.68 17.47
C GLU A 320 11.60 -7.18 18.36
N ILE A 321 12.84 -6.87 18.00
CA ILE A 321 14.05 -7.32 18.72
C ILE A 321 14.59 -6.20 19.61
N ILE A 322 14.69 -4.97 19.10
CA ILE A 322 15.29 -3.81 19.78
C ILE A 322 14.24 -3.08 20.60
N ARG A 323 14.54 -2.86 21.88
CA ARG A 323 13.83 -1.92 22.76
C ARG A 323 14.60 -0.61 22.75
N HIS A 324 14.05 0.37 22.04
CA HIS A 324 14.60 1.72 21.94
C HIS A 324 14.92 2.29 23.33
N ASP A 325 16.08 2.92 23.46
CA ASP A 325 16.60 3.51 24.71
C ASP A 325 16.83 2.51 25.87
N VAL A 326 16.77 1.20 25.60
CA VAL A 326 17.03 0.16 26.61
C VAL A 326 18.19 -0.74 26.21
N ASP A 327 18.15 -1.30 25.01
CA ASP A 327 19.19 -2.21 24.50
C ASP A 327 19.71 -1.84 23.11
N GLY A 328 19.17 -0.78 22.52
CA GLY A 328 19.60 -0.21 21.25
C GLY A 328 18.84 1.05 20.90
N LEU A 329 19.12 1.59 19.72
CA LEU A 329 18.46 2.78 19.18
C LEU A 329 17.80 2.45 17.83
N LEU A 330 16.57 2.96 17.68
CA LEU A 330 15.78 2.86 16.46
C LEU A 330 15.63 4.25 15.85
N VAL A 331 15.92 4.38 14.56
CA VAL A 331 15.88 5.65 13.82
C VAL A 331 14.93 5.56 12.61
N PRO A 332 14.29 6.66 12.17
CA PRO A 332 13.43 6.65 10.99
C PRO A 332 14.14 6.09 9.73
N PRO A 333 13.47 5.25 8.92
CA PRO A 333 14.07 4.69 7.70
C PRO A 333 14.57 5.76 6.74
N GLY A 334 15.84 5.63 6.34
CA GLY A 334 16.47 6.51 5.36
C GLY A 334 17.03 7.83 5.90
N ASP A 335 16.84 8.13 7.19
CA ASP A 335 17.40 9.33 7.81
C ASP A 335 18.86 9.11 8.25
N ILE A 336 19.78 9.49 7.36
CA ILE A 336 21.23 9.33 7.57
C ILE A 336 21.74 10.21 8.72
N GLU A 337 21.14 11.39 8.93
CA GLU A 337 21.58 12.31 9.98
C GLU A 337 21.17 11.78 11.35
N LEU A 338 19.95 11.30 11.51
CA LEU A 338 19.53 10.65 12.77
C LEU A 338 20.28 9.34 13.02
N LEU A 339 20.62 8.58 11.97
CA LEU A 339 21.50 7.41 12.10
C LEU A 339 22.88 7.82 12.66
N ALA A 340 23.46 8.91 12.16
CA ALA A 340 24.73 9.45 12.64
C ALA A 340 24.64 9.97 14.09
N GLU A 341 23.58 10.69 14.44
CA GLU A 341 23.36 11.19 15.81
C GLU A 341 23.21 10.04 16.82
N ALA A 342 22.44 9.00 16.47
CA ALA A 342 22.30 7.80 17.29
C ALA A 342 23.62 7.02 17.44
N MET A 343 24.41 6.93 16.35
CA MET A 343 25.76 6.37 16.40
C MET A 343 26.66 7.17 17.34
N ALA A 344 26.72 8.49 17.18
CA ALA A 344 27.53 9.39 18.00
C ALA A 344 27.20 9.25 19.50
N ARG A 345 25.91 9.11 19.85
CA ARG A 345 25.47 8.90 21.23
C ARG A 345 26.10 7.66 21.86
N LEU A 346 25.99 6.50 21.22
CA LEU A 346 26.54 5.25 21.79
C LEU A 346 28.06 5.15 21.66
N VAL A 347 28.66 5.80 20.67
CA VAL A 347 30.11 5.89 20.51
C VAL A 347 30.73 6.79 21.58
N GLY A 348 30.11 7.93 21.87
CA GLY A 348 30.58 8.93 22.82
C GLY A 348 30.25 8.67 24.29
N ASP A 349 29.21 7.87 24.57
CA ASP A 349 28.79 7.52 25.93
C ASP A 349 29.05 6.03 26.22
N GLU A 350 30.18 5.76 26.89
CA GLU A 350 30.58 4.40 27.27
C GLU A 350 29.64 3.78 28.31
N GLU A 351 29.14 4.56 29.28
CA GLU A 351 28.26 4.05 30.33
C GLU A 351 26.94 3.56 29.73
N THR A 352 26.32 4.38 28.88
CA THR A 352 25.10 4.00 28.16
C THR A 352 25.34 2.79 27.25
N ARG A 353 26.46 2.75 26.52
CA ARG A 353 26.81 1.61 25.65
C ARG A 353 26.93 0.30 26.44
N HIS A 354 27.59 0.32 27.61
CA HIS A 354 27.71 -0.84 28.48
C HIS A 354 26.37 -1.26 29.09
N ALA A 355 25.56 -0.31 29.55
CA ALA A 355 24.22 -0.57 30.05
C ALA A 355 23.33 -1.25 28.99
N PHE A 356 23.35 -0.71 27.76
CA PHE A 356 22.57 -1.27 26.65
C PHE A 356 23.07 -2.65 26.25
N GLY A 357 24.39 -2.88 26.18
CA GLY A 357 24.94 -4.20 25.87
C GLY A 357 24.55 -5.27 26.89
N LYS A 358 24.50 -4.91 28.19
CA LYS A 358 23.99 -5.80 29.25
C LYS A 358 22.49 -6.09 29.07
N ALA A 359 21.69 -5.05 28.82
CA ALA A 359 20.24 -5.17 28.61
C ALA A 359 19.89 -5.97 27.35
N ALA A 360 20.65 -5.79 26.26
CA ALA A 360 20.54 -6.53 25.01
C ALA A 360 20.70 -8.03 25.26
N ARG A 361 21.77 -8.40 25.96
CA ARG A 361 22.05 -9.80 26.28
C ARG A 361 20.99 -10.41 27.19
N GLN A 362 20.57 -9.70 28.22
CA GLN A 362 19.54 -10.22 29.10
C GLN A 362 18.21 -10.39 28.34
N GLY A 363 17.78 -9.36 27.62
CA GLY A 363 16.49 -9.32 26.93
C GLY A 363 16.37 -10.28 25.76
N VAL A 364 17.45 -10.62 25.06
CA VAL A 364 17.40 -11.60 23.95
C VAL A 364 17.16 -13.01 24.45
N TYR A 365 17.81 -13.44 25.55
CA TYR A 365 17.60 -14.76 26.12
C TYR A 365 16.28 -14.84 26.89
N GLU A 366 15.80 -13.76 27.50
CA GLU A 366 14.47 -13.74 28.12
C GLU A 366 13.35 -13.98 27.09
N ARG A 367 13.47 -13.43 25.88
CA ARG A 367 12.39 -13.44 24.88
C ARG A 367 12.53 -14.50 23.78
N PHE A 368 13.76 -14.87 23.43
CA PHE A 368 14.04 -15.67 22.24
C PHE A 368 14.90 -16.91 22.50
N ASN A 369 15.05 -17.35 23.76
CA ASN A 369 15.79 -18.59 24.06
C ASN A 369 15.21 -19.82 23.33
N GLY A 370 16.08 -20.78 23.01
CA GLY A 370 15.73 -21.97 22.26
C GLY A 370 14.61 -22.79 22.88
N ASP A 371 14.62 -23.00 24.20
CA ASP A 371 13.60 -23.78 24.91
C ASP A 371 12.20 -23.16 24.79
N GLY A 372 12.10 -21.84 25.03
CA GLY A 372 10.85 -21.09 24.96
C GLY A 372 10.26 -21.04 23.55
N ILE A 373 11.11 -20.85 22.53
CA ILE A 373 10.66 -20.89 21.13
C ILE A 373 10.24 -22.31 20.73
N THR A 374 10.99 -23.33 21.16
CA THR A 374 10.65 -24.73 20.87
C THR A 374 9.34 -25.15 21.50
N ALA A 375 9.04 -24.70 22.72
CA ALA A 375 7.75 -24.97 23.37
C ALA A 375 6.56 -24.43 22.54
N ARG A 376 6.70 -23.26 21.91
CA ARG A 376 5.65 -22.70 21.02
C ARG A 376 5.44 -23.55 19.76
N TRP A 377 6.53 -24.05 19.17
CA TRP A 377 6.46 -24.98 18.04
C TRP A 377 5.81 -26.30 18.41
N GLU A 378 6.17 -26.87 19.56
CA GLU A 378 5.57 -28.11 20.06
C GLU A 378 4.08 -27.94 20.36
N GLU A 379 3.68 -26.81 20.96
CA GLU A 379 2.26 -26.50 21.19
C GLU A 379 1.47 -26.46 19.89
N LEU A 380 2.00 -25.77 18.86
CA LEU A 380 1.40 -25.75 17.53
C LEU A 380 1.30 -27.15 16.92
N PHE A 381 2.42 -27.90 16.89
CA PHE A 381 2.45 -29.22 16.28
C PHE A 381 1.54 -30.21 16.99
N ASN A 382 1.54 -30.25 18.31
CA ASN A 382 0.69 -31.16 19.08
C ASN A 382 -0.80 -30.92 18.77
N ARG A 383 -1.22 -29.65 18.68
CA ARG A 383 -2.59 -29.30 18.37
C ARG A 383 -2.99 -29.66 16.94
N LEU A 384 -2.15 -29.34 15.95
CA LEU A 384 -2.43 -29.70 14.55
C LEU A 384 -2.42 -31.22 14.32
N VAL A 385 -1.50 -31.95 14.96
CA VAL A 385 -1.43 -33.41 14.87
C VAL A 385 -2.63 -34.07 15.55
N ALA A 386 -3.15 -33.51 16.64
CA ALA A 386 -4.37 -34.01 17.29
C ALA A 386 -5.61 -33.95 16.38
N GLU A 387 -5.66 -32.99 15.45
CA GLU A 387 -6.75 -32.83 14.47
C GLU A 387 -6.47 -33.50 13.12
N ARG A 388 -5.31 -34.14 12.95
CA ARG A 388 -4.82 -34.66 11.66
C ARG A 388 -5.81 -35.59 10.97
N ASP A 389 -6.41 -36.49 11.76
CA ASP A 389 -7.30 -37.56 11.32
C ASP A 389 -8.80 -37.16 11.45
N ASP A 390 -9.11 -35.90 11.80
CA ASP A 390 -10.48 -35.35 11.82
C ASP A 390 -10.98 -35.12 10.38
N PRO A 391 -12.10 -35.76 9.94
CA PRO A 391 -12.68 -35.54 8.63
C PRO A 391 -13.00 -34.06 8.32
N LYS A 392 -13.29 -33.26 9.36
CA LYS A 392 -13.57 -31.83 9.18
C LYS A 392 -12.34 -31.02 8.78
N ARG A 393 -11.11 -31.50 9.02
CA ARG A 393 -9.88 -30.79 8.65
C ARG A 393 -9.80 -30.51 7.15
N LEU A 394 -10.10 -31.53 6.32
CA LEU A 394 -10.11 -31.39 4.86
C LEU A 394 -11.28 -30.53 4.38
N SER A 395 -12.45 -30.63 5.03
CA SER A 395 -13.59 -29.73 4.76
C SER A 395 -13.22 -28.26 5.02
N ARG A 396 -12.61 -27.95 6.18
CA ARG A 396 -12.16 -26.58 6.50
C ARG A 396 -11.20 -26.04 5.44
N ARG A 397 -10.27 -26.85 4.93
CA ARG A 397 -9.36 -26.46 3.82
C ARG A 397 -10.13 -26.18 2.54
N ALA A 398 -11.10 -27.02 2.19
CA ALA A 398 -11.93 -26.83 1.01
C ALA A 398 -12.78 -25.55 1.12
N ASP A 399 -13.38 -25.30 2.29
CA ASP A 399 -14.18 -24.10 2.56
C ASP A 399 -13.34 -22.83 2.43
N ARG A 400 -12.14 -22.79 3.03
CA ARG A 400 -11.20 -21.67 2.88
C ARG A 400 -10.79 -21.44 1.43
N THR A 401 -10.56 -22.53 0.68
CA THR A 401 -10.22 -22.44 -0.74
C THR A 401 -11.38 -21.86 -1.55
N ALA A 402 -12.61 -22.31 -1.29
CA ALA A 402 -13.81 -21.79 -1.94
C ALA A 402 -14.04 -20.31 -1.63
N LEU A 403 -13.88 -19.90 -0.36
CA LEU A 403 -13.93 -18.49 0.05
C LEU A 403 -12.88 -17.65 -0.67
N ARG A 404 -11.66 -18.17 -0.80
CA ARG A 404 -10.60 -17.46 -1.53
C ARG A 404 -10.92 -17.27 -3.00
N VAL A 405 -11.44 -18.31 -3.65
CA VAL A 405 -11.86 -18.27 -5.06
C VAL A 405 -13.02 -17.29 -5.25
N ALA A 406 -14.02 -17.34 -4.36
CA ALA A 406 -15.17 -16.42 -4.38
C ALA A 406 -14.75 -14.94 -4.20
N ALA A 407 -13.72 -14.69 -3.40
CA ALA A 407 -13.13 -13.37 -3.19
C ALA A 407 -12.22 -12.88 -4.36
N GLY A 408 -12.41 -13.40 -5.58
CA GLY A 408 -11.65 -12.99 -6.77
C GLY A 408 -10.18 -13.42 -6.75
N GLY A 409 -9.86 -14.47 -6.00
CA GLY A 409 -8.50 -14.85 -5.68
C GLY A 409 -7.69 -15.39 -6.84
N THR A 410 -6.98 -14.51 -7.55
CA THR A 410 -5.73 -14.87 -8.24
C THR A 410 -4.81 -13.67 -8.49
N ARG A 411 -3.52 -13.90 -8.22
CA ARG A 411 -2.32 -13.38 -8.92
C ARG A 411 -1.41 -12.33 -8.32
N ASN A 412 -1.77 -11.44 -7.37
CA ASN A 412 -0.74 -10.51 -6.87
C ASN A 412 -0.91 -10.04 -5.42
N PHE A 413 0.23 -9.95 -4.72
CA PHE A 413 0.33 -9.19 -3.48
C PHE A 413 0.20 -7.70 -3.76
N THR A 414 -0.55 -6.96 -2.95
CA THR A 414 -0.06 -5.71 -2.36
C THR A 414 -0.86 -5.38 -1.08
N VAL A 415 -0.17 -4.77 -0.12
CA VAL A 415 -0.56 -4.39 1.24
C VAL A 415 -1.82 -3.52 1.33
N ALA A 416 -2.85 -3.94 2.05
CA ALA A 416 -3.94 -3.02 2.42
C ALA A 416 -3.39 -1.86 3.29
N ALA A 417 -3.30 -0.66 2.68
CA ALA A 417 -2.98 0.64 3.28
C ALA A 417 -1.53 0.87 3.80
N PRO A 418 -1.06 2.13 3.83
CA PRO A 418 0.23 2.49 4.42
C PRO A 418 0.27 2.11 5.91
N VAL A 419 1.17 1.19 6.24
CA VAL A 419 1.46 0.78 7.61
C VAL A 419 2.25 1.90 8.27
N SER A 420 1.62 2.59 9.23
CA SER A 420 2.36 3.46 10.16
C SER A 420 3.17 2.57 11.09
N THR A 421 4.48 2.79 11.13
CA THR A 421 5.42 2.13 12.02
C THR A 421 4.99 2.38 13.47
N LEU A 422 5.03 1.34 14.31
CA LEU A 422 4.81 1.44 15.75
C LEU A 422 6.16 1.69 16.42
N ALA A 423 6.22 2.53 17.45
CA ALA A 423 7.40 2.69 18.27
C ALA A 423 7.06 2.88 19.74
N ASN A 424 8.04 2.39 20.49
CA ASN A 424 8.37 2.45 21.91
C ASN A 424 7.44 1.73 22.93
N SER A 425 8.09 0.73 23.55
CA SER A 425 7.62 -0.37 24.42
C SER A 425 6.44 -1.20 23.88
N ALA A 426 6.75 -2.06 22.90
CA ALA A 426 5.79 -3.03 22.34
C ALA A 426 5.08 -3.84 23.43
N ASP A 427 5.77 -4.24 24.51
CA ASP A 427 5.18 -5.14 25.51
C ASP A 427 4.16 -4.46 26.42
N GLU A 428 4.43 -3.26 26.93
CA GLU A 428 3.50 -2.54 27.81
C GLU A 428 2.30 -1.97 27.04
N GLN A 429 2.54 -1.45 25.84
CA GLN A 429 1.44 -1.01 24.97
C GLN A 429 0.55 -2.19 24.60
N LYS A 430 1.13 -3.33 24.19
CA LYS A 430 0.35 -4.54 23.89
C LYS A 430 -0.42 -5.02 25.12
N ALA A 431 0.18 -5.01 26.31
CA ALA A 431 -0.51 -5.38 27.54
C ALA A 431 -1.74 -4.47 27.81
N ARG A 432 -1.59 -3.16 27.58
CA ARG A 432 -2.72 -2.21 27.67
C ARG A 432 -3.77 -2.43 26.60
N GLU A 433 -3.38 -2.66 25.35
CA GLU A 433 -4.31 -3.00 24.27
C GLU A 433 -5.10 -4.27 24.57
N VAL A 434 -4.47 -5.31 25.12
CA VAL A 434 -5.17 -6.53 25.55
C VAL A 434 -6.23 -6.22 26.60
N ILE A 435 -5.93 -5.35 27.57
CA ILE A 435 -6.90 -4.93 28.58
C ILE A 435 -8.06 -4.15 27.95
N ILE A 436 -7.78 -3.19 27.06
CA ILE A 436 -8.79 -2.39 26.38
C ILE A 436 -9.71 -3.30 25.53
N GLN A 437 -9.13 -4.22 24.76
CA GLN A 437 -9.90 -5.17 23.95
C GLN A 437 -10.71 -6.17 24.80
N ALA A 438 -10.20 -6.54 25.98
CA ALA A 438 -10.97 -7.37 26.92
C ALA A 438 -12.19 -6.63 27.49
N GLN A 439 -12.11 -5.30 27.63
CA GLN A 439 -13.20 -4.44 28.09
C GLN A 439 -14.22 -4.13 26.98
N ASP A 440 -13.75 -3.99 25.74
CA ASP A 440 -14.59 -3.80 24.55
C ASP A 440 -14.24 -4.82 23.47
N ARG A 441 -15.04 -5.90 23.43
CA ARG A 441 -14.87 -7.01 22.48
C ARG A 441 -15.29 -6.66 21.05
N SER A 442 -15.89 -5.49 20.81
CA SER A 442 -16.17 -5.03 19.45
C SER A 442 -14.90 -4.52 18.74
N LEU A 443 -13.85 -4.20 19.52
CA LEU A 443 -12.57 -3.78 19.00
C LEU A 443 -11.80 -4.92 18.37
N VAL A 444 -11.16 -4.60 17.27
CA VAL A 444 -10.46 -5.55 16.41
C VAL A 444 -9.04 -5.08 16.19
N ARG A 445 -8.10 -6.02 16.01
CA ARG A 445 -6.75 -5.64 15.60
C ARG A 445 -6.74 -5.38 14.09
N SER A 446 -6.20 -4.24 13.69
CA SER A 446 -6.01 -3.87 12.28
C SER A 446 -4.77 -2.99 12.14
N ALA A 447 -3.86 -3.32 11.22
CA ALA A 447 -2.57 -2.65 11.06
C ALA A 447 -1.78 -2.52 12.38
N GLY A 448 -1.77 -3.57 13.20
CA GLY A 448 -1.04 -3.61 14.47
C GLY A 448 -1.64 -2.79 15.61
N ARG A 449 -2.86 -2.25 15.47
CA ARG A 449 -3.53 -1.40 16.48
C ARG A 449 -4.96 -1.86 16.73
N LEU A 450 -5.53 -1.49 17.86
CA LEU A 450 -6.97 -1.63 18.08
C LEU A 450 -7.72 -0.62 17.23
N ALA A 451 -8.73 -1.08 16.52
CA ALA A 451 -9.59 -0.29 15.67
C ALA A 451 -11.06 -0.58 15.96
N GLU A 452 -11.91 0.43 15.80
CA GLU A 452 -13.36 0.25 15.71
C GLU A 452 -13.75 -0.21 14.31
N VAL A 453 -14.88 -0.92 14.21
CA VAL A 453 -15.42 -1.37 12.92
C VAL A 453 -16.64 -0.54 12.54
N SER A 454 -16.62 0.07 11.35
CA SER A 454 -17.78 0.78 10.80
C SER A 454 -17.74 0.86 9.29
N ASP A 455 -18.87 0.57 8.65
CA ASP A 455 -19.09 0.70 7.20
C ASP A 455 -19.86 1.99 6.83
N THR A 456 -20.13 2.86 7.80
CA THR A 456 -20.95 4.07 7.61
C THR A 456 -20.15 5.36 7.70
N VAL A 457 -18.88 5.29 8.11
CA VAL A 457 -18.05 6.47 8.34
C VAL A 457 -17.11 6.66 7.16
N ASN A 458 -17.11 7.86 6.57
CA ASN A 458 -16.23 8.23 5.47
C ASN A 458 -15.01 9.07 5.93
N GLY A 459 -14.10 9.36 5.00
CA GLY A 459 -12.85 10.09 5.28
C GLY A 459 -13.06 11.49 5.89
N PRO A 460 -13.89 12.36 5.28
CA PRO A 460 -14.23 13.67 5.84
C PRO A 460 -14.81 13.60 7.25
N GLN A 461 -15.70 12.64 7.52
CA GLN A 461 -16.22 12.42 8.86
C GLN A 461 -15.10 12.05 9.85
N MET A 462 -14.16 11.17 9.47
CA MET A 462 -13.04 10.85 10.37
C MET A 462 -12.08 12.00 10.65
N LEU A 463 -11.81 12.87 9.66
CA LEU A 463 -11.03 14.08 9.88
C LEU A 463 -11.69 14.96 10.95
N ARG A 464 -13.02 15.15 10.87
CA ARG A 464 -13.79 15.92 11.86
C ARG A 464 -13.79 15.24 13.23
N THR A 465 -14.02 13.94 13.29
CA THR A 465 -14.00 13.17 14.55
C THR A 465 -12.67 13.32 15.28
N ASN A 466 -11.53 13.23 14.57
CA ASN A 466 -10.22 13.36 15.21
C ASN A 466 -9.90 14.80 15.63
N LEU A 467 -10.39 15.81 14.90
CA LEU A 467 -10.36 17.22 15.33
C LEU A 467 -11.19 17.41 16.61
N GLU A 468 -12.41 16.89 16.64
CA GLU A 468 -13.32 17.01 17.79
C GLU A 468 -12.76 16.37 19.05
N ILE A 469 -12.18 15.17 18.94
CA ILE A 469 -11.49 14.48 20.03
C ILE A 469 -10.39 15.38 20.58
N SER A 470 -9.53 15.90 19.71
CA SER A 470 -8.37 16.71 20.11
C SER A 470 -8.80 18.03 20.76
N ALA A 471 -9.70 18.77 20.11
CA ALA A 471 -10.20 20.04 20.59
C ALA A 471 -10.95 19.92 21.92
N LYS A 472 -11.80 18.90 22.07
CA LYS A 472 -12.56 18.68 23.30
C LYS A 472 -11.65 18.47 24.51
N VAL A 473 -10.55 17.71 24.36
CA VAL A 473 -9.58 17.52 25.44
C VAL A 473 -8.94 18.84 25.86
N LEU A 474 -8.55 19.69 24.90
CA LEU A 474 -7.96 21.00 25.20
C LEU A 474 -8.95 21.93 25.91
N GLU A 475 -10.19 21.98 25.42
CA GLU A 475 -11.25 22.80 26.01
C GLU A 475 -11.61 22.38 27.43
N ASP A 476 -11.81 21.07 27.66
CA ASP A 476 -12.15 20.53 28.98
C ASP A 476 -11.00 20.79 30.00
N ALA A 477 -9.74 20.88 29.52
CA ALA A 477 -8.57 21.20 30.33
C ALA A 477 -8.25 22.71 30.44
N GLY A 478 -9.05 23.57 29.81
CA GLY A 478 -8.82 25.02 29.76
C GLY A 478 -7.47 25.41 29.15
N ILE A 479 -7.04 24.70 28.10
CA ILE A 479 -5.79 24.95 27.38
C ILE A 479 -6.09 25.82 26.15
N PRO A 480 -5.46 27.00 26.00
CA PRO A 480 -5.68 27.86 24.85
C PRO A 480 -5.08 27.24 23.57
N TYR A 481 -5.83 27.33 22.47
CA TYR A 481 -5.37 26.88 21.17
C TYR A 481 -6.05 27.67 20.05
N ILE A 482 -5.49 27.58 18.85
CA ILE A 482 -6.14 28.03 17.62
C ILE A 482 -6.17 26.91 16.58
N LEU A 483 -7.28 26.78 15.86
CA LEU A 483 -7.37 26.00 14.65
C LEU A 483 -6.64 26.75 13.52
N LEU A 484 -5.69 26.08 12.88
CA LEU A 484 -4.91 26.62 11.78
C LEU A 484 -5.59 26.36 10.44
N ARG A 485 -5.39 27.27 9.49
CA ARG A 485 -5.66 27.01 8.07
C ARG A 485 -4.35 26.66 7.37
N ALA A 486 -4.29 25.47 6.79
CA ALA A 486 -3.09 24.91 6.16
C ALA A 486 -3.44 24.14 4.88
N GLU A 487 -2.43 23.79 4.10
CA GLU A 487 -2.58 22.91 2.93
C GLU A 487 -2.91 21.47 3.36
N GLY A 488 -3.66 20.77 2.51
CA GLY A 488 -4.08 19.39 2.72
C GLY A 488 -5.41 19.25 3.46
N VAL A 489 -5.84 18.00 3.65
CA VAL A 489 -7.15 17.67 4.24
C VAL A 489 -7.13 17.52 5.77
N GLN A 490 -5.93 17.45 6.37
CA GLN A 490 -5.78 17.26 7.82
C GLN A 490 -5.99 18.56 8.59
N TYR A 491 -6.73 18.50 9.70
CA TYR A 491 -6.83 19.61 10.62
C TYR A 491 -5.58 19.75 11.48
N ARG A 492 -5.17 21.00 11.71
CA ARG A 492 -3.99 21.36 12.50
C ARG A 492 -4.38 22.37 13.58
N ILE A 493 -3.93 22.15 14.80
CA ILE A 493 -4.13 23.01 15.96
C ILE A 493 -2.77 23.52 16.41
N ALA A 494 -2.64 24.83 16.64
CA ALA A 494 -1.48 25.40 17.31
C ALA A 494 -1.77 25.63 18.79
N VAL A 495 -0.81 25.24 19.62
CA VAL A 495 -0.80 25.45 21.06
C VAL A 495 0.52 26.14 21.44
N PRO A 496 0.52 27.10 22.37
CA PRO A 496 1.76 27.63 22.94
C PRO A 496 2.65 26.50 23.49
N VAL A 497 3.95 26.50 23.21
CA VAL A 497 4.88 25.46 23.68
C VAL A 497 4.91 25.33 25.21
N GLU A 498 4.59 26.41 25.91
CA GLU A 498 4.50 26.50 27.36
C GLU A 498 3.40 25.59 27.94
N GLU A 499 2.38 25.27 27.14
CA GLU A 499 1.26 24.39 27.52
C GLU A 499 1.54 22.91 27.23
N ARG A 500 2.70 22.57 26.65
CA ARG A 500 3.04 21.21 26.20
C ARG A 500 2.79 20.14 27.27
N SER A 501 3.32 20.34 28.48
CA SER A 501 3.16 19.37 29.57
C SER A 501 1.69 19.22 30.00
N ARG A 502 0.91 20.32 29.99
CA ARG A 502 -0.53 20.27 30.29
C ARG A 502 -1.31 19.52 29.21
N VAL A 503 -0.96 19.71 27.94
CA VAL A 503 -1.58 18.97 26.81
C VAL A 503 -1.32 17.48 26.93
N LEU A 504 -0.07 17.07 27.17
CA LEU A 504 0.31 15.66 27.30
C LEU A 504 -0.46 14.97 28.43
N GLU A 505 -0.55 15.63 29.59
CA GLU A 505 -1.29 15.12 30.75
C GLU A 505 -2.81 15.07 30.51
N ALA A 506 -3.39 16.12 29.90
CA ALA A 506 -4.82 16.17 29.58
C ALA A 506 -5.22 15.07 28.57
N MET A 507 -4.41 14.87 27.53
CA MET A 507 -4.62 13.81 26.54
C MET A 507 -4.50 12.43 27.18
N SER A 508 -3.46 12.21 27.99
CA SER A 508 -3.26 10.96 28.72
C SER A 508 -4.45 10.61 29.62
N THR A 509 -4.97 11.58 30.35
CA THR A 509 -6.07 11.39 31.30
C THR A 509 -7.42 11.21 30.58
N ALA A 510 -7.76 12.09 29.64
CA ALA A 510 -9.07 12.09 28.99
C ALA A 510 -9.28 10.93 28.00
N LEU A 511 -8.17 10.37 27.49
CA LEU A 511 -8.17 9.26 26.52
C LEU A 511 -7.75 7.93 27.16
N HIS A 512 -7.64 7.87 28.49
CA HIS A 512 -7.38 6.64 29.21
C HIS A 512 -8.40 5.54 28.88
N GLY A 513 -7.90 4.33 28.60
CA GLY A 513 -8.72 3.16 28.26
C GLY A 513 -9.43 3.22 26.91
N LYS A 514 -9.17 4.23 26.07
CA LYS A 514 -9.79 4.35 24.74
C LYS A 514 -8.79 3.91 23.66
N PRO A 515 -9.25 3.32 22.54
CA PRO A 515 -8.40 2.98 21.39
C PRO A 515 -8.07 4.24 20.57
N VAL A 516 -7.46 5.24 21.20
CA VAL A 516 -7.00 6.48 20.57
C VAL A 516 -5.50 6.53 20.66
N TYR A 517 -4.85 6.88 19.57
CA TYR A 517 -3.40 6.85 19.43
C TYR A 517 -2.87 8.22 19.03
N ALA A 518 -1.58 8.44 19.27
CA ALA A 518 -0.88 9.65 18.84
C ALA A 518 0.46 9.28 18.20
N GLU A 519 0.71 9.75 16.97
CA GLU A 519 2.08 9.82 16.44
C GLU A 519 2.78 11.04 17.03
N LEU A 520 3.99 10.87 17.52
CA LEU A 520 4.77 12.00 18.05
C LEU A 520 5.35 12.80 16.88
N ILE A 521 5.31 14.12 16.96
CA ILE A 521 5.91 15.01 15.97
C ILE A 521 7.25 15.50 16.55
N THR A 522 8.35 15.29 15.82
CA THR A 522 9.68 15.81 16.15
C THR A 522 9.95 17.10 15.35
N PRO A 523 10.90 17.95 15.77
CA PRO A 523 11.26 19.17 15.04
C PRO A 523 11.70 18.94 13.57
N ARG A 524 12.05 17.71 13.18
CA ARG A 524 12.47 17.33 11.82
C ARG A 524 11.47 16.40 11.10
N GLY A 525 10.35 16.00 11.72
CA GLY A 525 9.38 15.07 11.10
C GLY A 525 8.37 14.44 12.07
N ALA A 526 7.86 13.25 11.76
CA ALA A 526 7.18 12.40 12.74
C ALA A 526 8.24 11.52 13.42
N ALA A 527 8.20 11.38 14.75
CA ALA A 527 8.92 10.29 15.40
C ALA A 527 8.31 8.97 14.89
N PRO A 528 9.12 7.91 14.70
CA PRO A 528 8.55 6.62 14.37
C PRO A 528 7.60 6.22 15.49
N GLY A 529 6.44 5.62 15.17
CA GLY A 529 5.53 5.12 16.17
C GLY A 529 4.28 5.94 16.48
N ALA A 530 3.14 5.24 16.57
CA ALA A 530 2.00 5.74 17.32
C ALA A 530 1.92 5.05 18.69
N VAL A 531 1.84 5.86 19.74
CA VAL A 531 1.60 5.39 21.11
C VAL A 531 0.12 5.46 21.44
N LEU A 532 -0.37 4.64 22.35
CA LEU A 532 -1.69 4.87 22.95
C LEU A 532 -1.71 6.26 23.59
N ALA A 533 -2.75 7.04 23.34
CA ALA A 533 -2.85 8.41 23.83
C ALA A 533 -2.82 8.48 25.36
N GLU A 534 -3.28 7.42 26.05
CA GLU A 534 -3.20 7.32 27.51
C GLU A 534 -1.76 7.33 28.06
N ARG A 535 -0.77 7.04 27.23
CA ARG A 535 0.66 6.99 27.60
C ARG A 535 1.41 8.27 27.30
N LEU A 536 0.73 9.31 26.82
CA LEU A 536 1.36 10.57 26.44
C LEU A 536 2.05 11.30 27.60
N ARG A 537 1.78 10.95 28.86
CA ARG A 537 2.52 11.49 30.00
C ARG A 537 3.98 11.05 30.09
N ASP A 538 4.29 9.90 29.50
CA ASP A 538 5.62 9.28 29.59
C ASP A 538 6.49 9.61 28.36
N VAL A 539 5.97 10.43 27.43
CA VAL A 539 6.70 10.82 26.23
C VAL A 539 7.60 12.02 26.53
N GLY A 540 8.82 12.00 26.01
CA GLY A 540 9.79 13.07 26.16
C GLY A 540 9.38 14.37 25.44
N GLU A 541 10.35 15.26 25.23
CA GLU A 541 10.07 16.49 24.49
C GLU A 541 9.67 16.20 23.04
N VAL A 542 8.50 16.72 22.66
CA VAL A 542 7.95 16.61 21.32
C VAL A 542 7.61 18.00 20.77
N ALA A 543 7.69 18.13 19.45
CA ALA A 543 7.24 19.32 18.71
C ALA A 543 5.72 19.34 18.48
N GLY A 544 5.05 18.22 18.69
CA GLY A 544 3.60 18.10 18.54
C GLY A 544 3.13 16.65 18.62
N LEU A 545 1.84 16.45 18.38
CA LEU A 545 1.17 15.15 18.34
C LEU A 545 0.28 15.08 17.12
N ARG A 546 0.15 13.91 16.50
CA ARG A 546 -0.95 13.64 15.57
C ARG A 546 -1.88 12.62 16.22
N VAL A 547 -3.00 13.10 16.73
CA VAL A 547 -4.00 12.30 17.45
C VAL A 547 -4.99 11.70 16.45
N PHE A 548 -5.23 10.40 16.54
CA PHE A 548 -6.16 9.69 15.67
C PHE A 548 -6.79 8.49 16.38
N LYS A 549 -8.05 8.23 16.04
CA LYS A 549 -8.80 7.03 16.42
C LYS A 549 -8.79 6.05 15.25
N PRO A 550 -8.15 4.87 15.37
CA PRO A 550 -8.16 3.88 14.30
C PRO A 550 -9.58 3.33 14.08
N MET A 551 -9.97 3.24 12.83
CA MET A 551 -11.24 2.66 12.41
C MET A 551 -11.04 1.88 11.09
N THR A 552 -11.80 0.81 10.90
CA THR A 552 -11.72 -0.05 9.72
C THR A 552 -13.11 -0.49 9.30
N THR A 553 -13.29 -0.80 8.02
CA THR A 553 -14.55 -1.40 7.55
C THR A 553 -14.63 -2.87 7.94
N ASN A 554 -15.82 -3.48 7.91
CA ASN A 554 -15.98 -4.92 8.16
C ASN A 554 -15.06 -5.76 7.27
N SER A 555 -14.92 -5.36 6.00
CA SER A 555 -14.05 -5.99 5.00
C SER A 555 -12.54 -5.83 5.27
N ARG A 556 -12.13 -4.90 6.14
CA ARG A 556 -10.71 -4.53 6.41
C ARG A 556 -9.94 -3.94 5.24
N THR A 557 -10.63 -3.59 4.16
CA THR A 557 -10.06 -3.03 2.93
C THR A 557 -9.92 -1.51 2.96
N LEU A 558 -10.65 -0.83 3.86
CA LEU A 558 -10.53 0.60 4.10
C LEU A 558 -10.23 0.86 5.58
N ARG A 559 -9.19 1.67 5.83
CA ARG A 559 -8.68 1.96 7.17
C ARG A 559 -8.49 3.45 7.35
N TYR A 560 -8.98 3.95 8.47
CA TYR A 560 -8.74 5.29 8.96
C TYR A 560 -7.66 5.22 10.02
N GLY A 561 -6.47 5.70 9.69
CA GLY A 561 -5.30 5.75 10.57
C GLY A 561 -4.75 7.17 10.71
N PRO A 562 -3.44 7.33 10.93
CA PRO A 562 -2.82 8.64 11.11
C PRO A 562 -3.05 9.62 9.96
N ALA A 563 -3.24 9.13 8.72
CA ALA A 563 -3.57 9.97 7.58
C ALA A 563 -4.86 10.81 7.78
N TYR A 564 -5.75 10.40 8.69
CA TYR A 564 -6.98 11.11 9.04
C TYR A 564 -6.92 11.77 10.43
N GLY A 565 -5.75 11.80 11.07
CA GLY A 565 -5.56 12.38 12.39
C GLY A 565 -5.56 13.91 12.42
N CYS A 566 -5.76 14.46 13.62
CA CYS A 566 -5.61 15.89 13.89
C CYS A 566 -4.22 16.17 14.46
N SER A 567 -3.49 17.11 13.87
CA SER A 567 -2.15 17.48 14.34
C SER A 567 -2.21 18.63 15.34
N LEU A 568 -1.74 18.41 16.56
CA LEU A 568 -1.44 19.45 17.56
C LEU A 568 0.03 19.83 17.47
N GLU A 569 0.32 21.12 17.38
CA GLU A 569 1.68 21.64 17.21
C GLU A 569 2.02 22.59 18.36
N PHE A 570 3.20 22.41 18.95
CA PHE A 570 3.72 23.27 20.01
C PHE A 570 4.57 24.39 19.41
N TRP A 571 4.06 25.61 19.45
CA TRP A 571 4.68 26.77 18.80
C TRP A 571 5.50 27.59 19.79
N ALA A 572 6.81 27.67 19.55
CA ALA A 572 7.75 28.42 20.35
C ALA A 572 7.78 29.91 19.96
N VAL A 573 8.07 30.76 20.94
CA VAL A 573 8.34 32.19 20.75
C VAL A 573 9.75 32.37 20.20
N ASP A 574 9.90 33.21 19.20
CA ASP A 574 11.16 33.69 18.66
C ASP A 574 11.68 34.83 19.54
N GLU A 575 12.91 34.69 20.03
CA GLU A 575 13.51 35.63 20.99
C GLU A 575 13.80 37.00 20.37
N GLU A 576 13.95 37.09 19.04
CA GLU A 576 14.32 38.34 18.37
C GLU A 576 13.14 39.34 18.28
N ASP A 577 11.93 38.86 18.02
CA ASP A 577 10.77 39.72 17.73
C ASP A 577 9.47 39.30 18.44
N GLY A 578 9.47 38.22 19.23
CA GLY A 578 8.33 37.74 19.98
C GLY A 578 7.28 36.99 19.15
N TRP A 579 7.51 36.78 17.85
CA TRP A 579 6.60 36.00 17.01
C TRP A 579 6.69 34.51 17.34
N ARG A 580 5.64 33.75 17.04
CA ARG A 580 5.62 32.31 17.23
C ARG A 580 5.84 31.57 15.92
N SER A 581 6.68 30.54 15.95
CA SER A 581 7.07 29.77 14.77
C SER A 581 6.47 28.37 14.77
N THR A 582 6.02 27.92 13.60
CA THR A 582 5.59 26.53 13.38
C THR A 582 6.76 25.57 13.55
N PRO A 583 6.60 24.46 14.29
CA PRO A 583 7.63 23.44 14.40
C PRO A 583 7.70 22.51 13.16
N ARG A 584 6.79 22.70 12.19
CA ARG A 584 6.63 21.80 11.03
C ARG A 584 6.46 22.58 9.73
N ALA A 585 5.25 22.56 9.19
CA ALA A 585 4.90 23.10 7.88
C ALA A 585 4.31 24.50 8.01
N SER A 586 4.49 25.30 6.95
CA SER A 586 3.87 26.61 6.85
C SER A 586 2.35 26.52 7.01
N THR A 587 1.75 27.55 7.58
CA THR A 587 0.31 27.80 7.43
C THR A 587 0.06 28.53 6.11
N LEU A 588 -1.20 28.75 5.75
CA LEU A 588 -1.54 29.60 4.61
C LEU A 588 -1.18 31.09 4.82
N LEU A 589 -0.80 31.49 6.04
CA LEU A 589 -0.32 32.83 6.38
C LEU A 589 1.20 32.89 6.58
N GLY A 590 1.91 31.79 6.31
CA GLY A 590 3.35 31.67 6.50
C GLY A 590 3.75 30.80 7.69
N ARG A 591 5.06 30.78 7.98
CA ARG A 591 5.67 29.94 9.03
C ARG A 591 5.59 30.55 10.42
N ARG A 592 5.28 31.84 10.53
CA ARG A 592 5.31 32.60 11.78
C ARG A 592 3.99 33.33 11.96
N LEU A 593 3.51 33.44 13.19
CA LEU A 593 2.32 34.19 13.59
C LEU A 593 2.70 35.12 14.75
N PRO A 594 2.10 36.32 14.86
CA PRO A 594 2.48 37.26 15.92
C PRO A 594 2.11 36.76 17.32
N ASN A 595 1.00 36.03 17.47
CA ASN A 595 0.60 35.33 18.69
C ASN A 595 -0.39 34.19 18.34
N LEU A 596 -0.82 33.45 19.36
CA LEU A 596 -1.84 32.40 19.25
C LEU A 596 -3.13 32.76 20.02
N GLU A 597 -3.41 34.05 20.19
CA GLU A 597 -4.63 34.50 20.86
C GLU A 597 -5.80 34.44 19.88
N ALA A 598 -6.81 33.63 20.21
CA ALA A 598 -7.98 33.48 19.36
C ALA A 598 -8.71 34.83 19.19
N THR A 599 -8.83 35.29 17.95
CA THR A 599 -9.51 36.55 17.58
C THR A 599 -10.78 36.33 16.77
N ALA A 600 -11.07 35.08 16.39
CA ALA A 600 -12.26 34.69 15.66
C ALA A 600 -12.62 33.21 15.92
N LYS A 601 -13.69 32.75 15.27
CA LYS A 601 -14.10 31.35 15.26
C LYS A 601 -14.24 30.86 13.82
N LEU A 602 -13.82 29.63 13.55
CA LEU A 602 -14.00 28.94 12.27
C LEU A 602 -14.95 27.77 12.47
N ARG A 603 -16.03 27.73 11.67
CA ARG A 603 -17.01 26.63 11.67
C ARG A 603 -16.45 25.45 10.88
N VAL A 604 -16.38 24.29 11.51
CA VAL A 604 -16.06 23.00 10.86
C VAL A 604 -17.17 22.02 11.19
N GLY A 605 -17.86 21.51 10.15
CA GLY A 605 -19.11 20.78 10.34
C GLY A 605 -20.13 21.66 11.07
N GLU A 606 -20.62 21.18 12.21
CA GLU A 606 -21.63 21.90 13.00
C GLU A 606 -21.02 22.71 14.17
N ARG A 607 -19.70 22.65 14.38
CA ARG A 607 -19.01 23.22 15.55
C ARG A 607 -18.07 24.37 15.21
N ASP A 608 -18.05 25.38 16.07
CA ASP A 608 -17.12 26.51 15.99
C ASP A 608 -15.83 26.25 16.80
N TYR A 609 -14.68 26.53 16.18
CA TYR A 609 -13.36 26.38 16.80
C TYR A 609 -12.66 27.73 16.91
N PRO A 610 -11.93 28.01 18.02
CA PRO A 610 -11.14 29.24 18.15
C PRO A 610 -10.06 29.30 17.07
N THR A 611 -9.87 30.48 16.47
CA THR A 611 -8.87 30.70 15.42
C THR A 611 -8.44 32.17 15.37
N LEU A 612 -7.58 32.52 14.41
CA LEU A 612 -7.23 33.90 14.09
C LEU A 612 -8.17 34.46 13.01
N ALA A 613 -8.55 35.74 13.14
CA ALA A 613 -9.40 36.41 12.16
C ALA A 613 -8.94 36.31 10.70
N PRO A 614 -7.62 36.33 10.37
CA PRO A 614 -7.17 36.10 9.00
C PRO A 614 -7.45 34.69 8.46
N PHE A 615 -7.51 33.66 9.31
CA PHE A 615 -7.87 32.29 8.89
C PHE A 615 -9.35 32.13 8.54
N THR A 616 -10.21 33.05 8.95
CA THR A 616 -11.63 33.07 8.56
C THR A 616 -11.88 33.89 7.30
N LYS A 617 -10.84 34.52 6.73
CA LYS A 617 -10.96 35.27 5.48
C LYS A 617 -10.80 34.32 4.30
N GLN A 618 -11.53 34.65 3.24
CA GLN A 618 -11.28 34.10 1.93
C GLN A 618 -9.91 34.59 1.44
N LEU A 619 -9.06 33.65 1.05
CA LEU A 619 -7.74 33.92 0.51
C LEU A 619 -7.84 34.07 -1.01
N MET A 620 -6.88 34.80 -1.58
CA MET A 620 -6.83 35.03 -3.03
C MET A 620 -6.74 33.74 -3.87
N TRP A 621 -6.31 32.63 -3.26
CA TRP A 621 -6.11 31.33 -3.90
C TRP A 621 -7.27 30.35 -3.66
N ASP A 622 -8.29 30.76 -2.91
CA ASP A 622 -9.44 29.92 -2.61
C ASP A 622 -10.36 29.79 -3.82
N VAL A 623 -10.78 28.57 -4.15
CA VAL A 623 -11.89 28.34 -5.07
C VAL A 623 -13.20 28.41 -4.28
N ASP A 624 -13.96 29.48 -4.47
CA ASP A 624 -15.16 29.83 -3.68
C ASP A 624 -16.47 29.83 -4.47
N TYR A 625 -16.39 29.61 -5.78
CA TYR A 625 -17.55 29.49 -6.66
C TYR A 625 -18.06 28.04 -6.70
N PRO A 626 -19.37 27.84 -6.98
CA PRO A 626 -19.96 26.51 -6.98
C PRO A 626 -19.41 25.62 -8.10
N ILE A 627 -19.11 24.37 -7.78
CA ILE A 627 -18.72 23.36 -8.77
C ILE A 627 -19.74 22.23 -8.77
N ASP A 628 -20.35 21.98 -9.93
CA ASP A 628 -21.25 20.84 -10.12
C ASP A 628 -20.52 19.66 -10.80
N VAL A 629 -21.17 18.50 -10.83
CA VAL A 629 -20.74 17.33 -11.59
C VAL A 629 -21.83 16.95 -12.58
N VAL A 630 -21.44 16.58 -13.81
CA VAL A 630 -22.32 16.01 -14.84
C VAL A 630 -21.81 14.62 -15.18
N TYR A 631 -22.68 13.61 -15.01
CA TYR A 631 -22.48 12.26 -15.52
C TYR A 631 -23.31 12.04 -16.76
N THR A 632 -22.77 11.28 -17.72
CA THR A 632 -23.57 10.61 -18.74
C THR A 632 -23.61 9.13 -18.43
N TRP A 633 -24.80 8.53 -18.50
CA TRP A 633 -24.97 7.11 -18.19
C TRP A 633 -26.17 6.52 -18.91
N VAL A 634 -26.09 5.23 -19.18
CA VAL A 634 -27.17 4.43 -19.76
C VAL A 634 -27.12 3.01 -19.22
N ASP A 635 -28.28 2.42 -18.96
CA ASP A 635 -28.40 0.99 -18.71
C ASP A 635 -28.53 0.25 -20.04
N GLY A 636 -27.44 -0.34 -20.53
CA GLY A 636 -27.47 -1.15 -21.75
C GLY A 636 -28.28 -2.44 -21.63
N ASN A 637 -28.68 -2.86 -20.42
CA ASN A 637 -29.55 -4.01 -20.21
C ASN A 637 -31.05 -3.68 -20.28
N ASP A 638 -31.42 -2.39 -20.37
CA ASP A 638 -32.82 -1.98 -20.47
C ASP A 638 -33.42 -2.45 -21.82
N PRO A 639 -34.43 -3.36 -21.81
CA PRO A 639 -35.03 -3.88 -23.03
C PRO A 639 -35.71 -2.80 -23.88
N ALA A 640 -36.27 -1.76 -23.25
CA ALA A 640 -36.93 -0.66 -23.96
C ALA A 640 -35.90 0.20 -24.69
N TRP A 641 -34.76 0.47 -24.05
CA TRP A 641 -33.64 1.17 -24.67
C TRP A 641 -33.02 0.37 -25.82
N GLN A 642 -32.76 -0.93 -25.62
CA GLN A 642 -32.24 -1.82 -26.68
C GLN A 642 -33.19 -1.87 -27.89
N ALA A 643 -34.50 -1.94 -27.65
CA ALA A 643 -35.50 -1.93 -28.72
C ALA A 643 -35.46 -0.63 -29.54
N ARG A 644 -35.34 0.54 -28.87
CA ARG A 644 -35.17 1.84 -29.55
C ARG A 644 -33.87 1.88 -30.37
N ARG A 645 -32.74 1.49 -29.78
CA ARG A 645 -31.42 1.44 -30.44
C ARG A 645 -31.43 0.55 -31.68
N ASN A 646 -31.96 -0.66 -31.54
CA ASN A 646 -32.00 -1.64 -32.61
C ASN A 646 -33.01 -1.26 -33.71
N ALA A 647 -34.05 -0.47 -33.41
CA ALA A 647 -34.93 0.10 -34.44
C ALA A 647 -34.18 1.12 -35.30
N VAL A 648 -33.48 2.09 -34.69
CA VAL A 648 -32.70 3.11 -35.42
C VAL A 648 -31.57 2.48 -36.24
N ARG A 649 -30.89 1.45 -35.72
CA ARG A 649 -29.89 0.68 -36.51
C ARG A 649 -30.47 0.08 -37.78
N ARG A 650 -31.63 -0.59 -37.66
CA ARG A 650 -32.32 -1.22 -38.80
C ARG A 650 -32.77 -0.20 -39.84
N GLU A 651 -33.30 0.94 -39.41
CA GLU A 651 -33.70 2.04 -40.30
C GLU A 651 -32.51 2.61 -41.09
N ARG A 652 -31.32 2.60 -40.50
CA ARG A 652 -30.08 3.08 -41.12
C ARG A 652 -29.29 2.01 -41.88
N GLY A 653 -29.81 0.78 -41.97
CA GLY A 653 -29.15 -0.32 -42.67
C GLY A 653 -27.85 -0.80 -42.01
N LEU A 654 -27.67 -0.53 -40.71
CA LEU A 654 -26.53 -1.03 -39.94
C LEU A 654 -26.84 -2.47 -39.48
N GLU A 655 -25.95 -3.42 -39.77
CA GLU A 655 -26.09 -4.80 -39.29
C GLU A 655 -26.12 -4.82 -37.74
N VAL A 656 -26.94 -5.71 -37.18
CA VAL A 656 -26.96 -5.97 -35.72
C VAL A 656 -25.69 -6.75 -35.40
N ALA A 657 -24.56 -6.05 -35.27
CA ALA A 657 -23.27 -6.68 -35.06
C ALA A 657 -23.28 -7.45 -33.72
N GLU A 658 -23.12 -8.77 -33.79
CA GLU A 658 -22.65 -9.58 -32.67
C GLU A 658 -21.17 -9.23 -32.45
N ASN A 659 -20.89 -8.28 -31.55
CA ASN A 659 -19.60 -8.08 -30.86
C ASN A 659 -18.35 -7.52 -31.59
N SER A 660 -18.41 -6.73 -32.68
CA SER A 660 -17.15 -6.29 -33.36
C SER A 660 -16.93 -4.80 -33.64
N ASP A 661 -17.73 -3.87 -33.08
CA ASP A 661 -17.49 -2.42 -33.23
C ASP A 661 -17.13 -1.80 -31.87
N ALA A 662 -15.92 -1.24 -31.73
CA ALA A 662 -15.45 -0.61 -30.49
C ALA A 662 -16.26 0.64 -30.12
N ASP A 663 -16.87 1.32 -31.10
CA ASP A 663 -17.63 2.55 -30.87
C ASP A 663 -19.13 2.32 -30.67
N ASN A 664 -19.67 1.19 -31.14
CA ASN A 664 -21.11 0.91 -31.05
C ASN A 664 -21.45 -0.51 -30.54
N GLY A 665 -20.49 -1.28 -30.05
CA GLY A 665 -20.68 -2.66 -29.54
C GLY A 665 -21.35 -2.73 -28.17
N ASP A 666 -21.86 -3.91 -27.81
CA ASP A 666 -22.57 -4.13 -26.54
C ASP A 666 -21.67 -3.96 -25.31
N VAL A 667 -20.36 -4.20 -25.44
CA VAL A 667 -19.34 -3.98 -24.40
C VAL A 667 -19.35 -2.52 -23.92
N ARG A 668 -19.59 -1.56 -24.81
CA ARG A 668 -19.57 -0.11 -24.51
C ARG A 668 -20.72 0.35 -23.61
N PHE A 669 -21.86 -0.35 -23.64
CA PHE A 669 -23.07 0.04 -22.92
C PHE A 669 -23.35 -0.85 -21.70
N ARG A 670 -22.40 -1.73 -21.36
CA ARG A 670 -22.53 -2.68 -20.26
C ARG A 670 -22.42 -1.95 -18.92
N ASN A 671 -23.38 -2.23 -18.03
CA ASN A 671 -23.43 -1.68 -16.67
C ASN A 671 -23.12 -2.79 -15.65
N ARG A 672 -22.17 -2.53 -14.74
CA ARG A 672 -21.75 -3.37 -13.60
C ARG A 672 -21.68 -2.57 -12.30
N ASP A 673 -22.59 -1.62 -12.12
CA ASP A 673 -22.65 -0.70 -10.98
C ASP A 673 -21.51 0.32 -10.89
N GLU A 674 -20.75 0.56 -11.97
CA GLU A 674 -19.63 1.53 -11.99
C GLU A 674 -20.08 2.91 -11.52
N LEU A 675 -21.21 3.40 -12.04
CA LEU A 675 -21.83 4.67 -11.63
C LEU A 675 -22.05 4.73 -10.11
N ARG A 676 -22.53 3.64 -9.50
CA ARG A 676 -22.79 3.58 -8.06
C ARG A 676 -21.52 3.82 -7.26
N TYR A 677 -20.44 3.13 -7.62
CA TYR A 677 -19.15 3.28 -6.95
C TYR A 677 -18.45 4.60 -7.31
N SER A 678 -18.69 5.14 -8.51
CA SER A 678 -18.23 6.46 -8.91
C SER A 678 -18.85 7.54 -8.01
N LEU A 679 -20.16 7.48 -7.74
CA LEU A 679 -20.83 8.37 -6.79
C LEU A 679 -20.33 8.19 -5.34
N ARG A 680 -20.04 6.96 -4.90
CA ARG A 680 -19.33 6.73 -3.62
C ARG A 680 -17.98 7.43 -3.60
N SER A 681 -17.20 7.35 -4.68
CA SER A 681 -15.89 8.00 -4.76
C SER A 681 -15.99 9.52 -4.64
N LEU A 682 -17.02 10.15 -5.23
CA LEU A 682 -17.29 11.57 -5.07
C LEU A 682 -17.61 11.95 -3.62
N GLU A 683 -18.54 11.24 -2.98
CA GLU A 683 -18.93 11.51 -1.59
C GLU A 683 -17.74 11.35 -0.63
N MET A 684 -16.89 10.35 -0.88
CA MET A 684 -15.72 10.08 -0.05
C MET A 684 -14.60 11.11 -0.23
N TYR A 685 -14.40 11.63 -1.44
CA TYR A 685 -13.14 12.29 -1.79
C TYR A 685 -13.26 13.67 -2.46
N ALA A 686 -14.47 14.08 -2.86
CA ALA A 686 -14.76 15.42 -3.37
C ALA A 686 -16.04 16.01 -2.73
N PRO A 687 -16.09 16.15 -1.39
CA PRO A 687 -17.28 16.62 -0.68
C PRO A 687 -17.63 18.11 -0.92
N TRP A 688 -16.82 18.81 -1.73
CA TRP A 688 -17.03 20.20 -2.13
C TRP A 688 -17.92 20.35 -3.38
N VAL A 689 -18.30 19.24 -4.02
CA VAL A 689 -19.26 19.24 -5.14
C VAL A 689 -20.64 19.70 -4.65
N ARG A 690 -21.25 20.61 -5.40
CA ARG A 690 -22.56 21.22 -5.06
C ARG A 690 -23.74 20.35 -5.51
N ASN A 691 -23.87 20.08 -6.80
CA ASN A 691 -24.90 19.19 -7.35
C ASN A 691 -24.28 18.16 -8.30
N ILE A 692 -24.96 17.03 -8.43
CA ILE A 692 -24.68 15.97 -9.39
C ILE A 692 -25.86 15.90 -10.36
N TYR A 693 -25.59 16.05 -11.65
CA TYR A 693 -26.56 15.88 -12.72
C TYR A 693 -26.26 14.57 -13.45
N LEU A 694 -27.19 13.62 -13.37
CA LEU A 694 -27.11 12.34 -14.06
C LEU A 694 -27.93 12.42 -15.36
N VAL A 695 -27.25 12.58 -16.49
CA VAL A 695 -27.86 12.71 -17.82
C VAL A 695 -28.12 11.32 -18.40
N THR A 696 -29.39 11.01 -18.71
CA THR A 696 -29.84 9.67 -19.13
C THR A 696 -30.89 9.70 -20.25
N ASP A 697 -31.14 8.55 -20.88
CA ASP A 697 -32.24 8.35 -21.84
C ASP A 697 -33.56 8.01 -21.13
N ASP A 698 -34.02 8.90 -20.23
CA ASP A 698 -35.21 8.71 -19.38
C ASP A 698 -35.08 7.56 -18.35
N GLN A 699 -33.86 7.11 -18.08
CA GLN A 699 -33.56 6.01 -17.15
C GLN A 699 -33.20 6.53 -15.75
N VAL A 700 -33.58 5.77 -14.72
CA VAL A 700 -33.21 6.02 -13.32
C VAL A 700 -32.65 4.71 -12.74
N PRO A 701 -31.40 4.68 -12.24
CA PRO A 701 -30.87 3.51 -11.54
C PRO A 701 -31.76 3.13 -10.35
N ASP A 702 -32.01 1.84 -10.17
CA ASP A 702 -32.93 1.31 -9.16
C ASP A 702 -32.44 1.54 -7.71
N TRP A 703 -31.12 1.56 -7.52
CA TRP A 703 -30.46 1.84 -6.24
C TRP A 703 -30.37 3.33 -5.89
N LEU A 704 -30.63 4.24 -6.86
CA LEU A 704 -30.43 5.68 -6.66
C LEU A 704 -31.58 6.30 -5.83
N ASP A 705 -31.23 7.00 -4.76
CA ASP A 705 -32.16 7.81 -3.98
C ASP A 705 -32.33 9.19 -4.61
N THR A 706 -33.42 9.37 -5.35
CA THR A 706 -33.79 10.64 -6.00
C THR A 706 -34.42 11.65 -5.03
N SER A 707 -34.60 11.31 -3.75
CA SER A 707 -35.05 12.27 -2.73
C SER A 707 -33.92 13.17 -2.23
N CYS A 708 -32.66 12.78 -2.47
CA CYS A 708 -31.50 13.59 -2.21
C CYS A 708 -31.51 14.86 -3.08
N PRO A 709 -31.54 16.09 -2.50
CA PRO A 709 -31.65 17.33 -3.26
C PRO A 709 -30.40 17.63 -4.12
N ASP A 710 -29.26 17.03 -3.77
CA ASP A 710 -27.97 17.26 -4.42
C ASP A 710 -27.79 16.40 -5.69
N VAL A 711 -28.67 15.43 -5.96
CA VAL A 711 -28.62 14.58 -7.17
C VAL A 711 -29.87 14.77 -8.01
N LYS A 712 -29.68 15.04 -9.30
CA LYS A 712 -30.77 15.29 -10.25
C LYS A 712 -30.60 14.40 -11.47
N VAL A 713 -31.63 13.62 -11.80
CA VAL A 713 -31.68 12.89 -13.07
C VAL A 713 -32.22 13.84 -14.13
N VAL A 714 -31.50 13.94 -15.25
CA VAL A 714 -31.83 14.84 -16.37
C VAL A 714 -31.99 14.01 -17.64
N SER A 715 -33.15 14.12 -18.28
CA SER A 715 -33.41 13.46 -19.55
C SER A 715 -32.65 14.12 -20.70
N HIS A 716 -32.26 13.33 -21.71
CA HIS A 716 -31.83 13.86 -23.00
C HIS A 716 -32.82 14.91 -23.57
N ARG A 717 -34.13 14.70 -23.37
CA ARG A 717 -35.18 15.62 -23.85
C ARG A 717 -35.10 17.01 -23.24
N GLU A 718 -34.55 17.12 -22.03
CA GLU A 718 -34.42 18.41 -21.32
C GLU A 718 -33.26 19.24 -21.87
N ILE A 719 -32.25 18.62 -22.49
CA ILE A 719 -31.03 19.31 -22.93
C ILE A 719 -30.91 19.45 -24.44
N PHE A 720 -31.55 18.59 -25.23
CA PHE A 720 -31.45 18.65 -26.69
C PHE A 720 -32.17 19.87 -27.28
N ALA A 721 -31.44 20.59 -28.13
CA ALA A 721 -31.93 21.77 -28.85
C ALA A 721 -33.12 21.48 -29.75
N ASP A 722 -33.00 20.39 -30.50
CA ASP A 722 -34.00 19.88 -31.41
C ASP A 722 -34.41 18.50 -30.92
N GLN A 723 -35.72 18.30 -30.76
CA GLN A 723 -36.26 17.02 -30.29
C GLN A 723 -36.28 15.99 -31.42
N ASP A 724 -36.17 16.42 -32.69
CA ASP A 724 -36.09 15.53 -33.85
C ASP A 724 -34.74 14.80 -33.94
N ASP A 725 -33.72 15.26 -33.20
CA ASP A 725 -32.41 14.60 -33.07
C ASP A 725 -32.43 13.39 -32.11
N LEU A 726 -33.55 13.14 -31.42
CA LEU A 726 -33.72 12.02 -30.48
C LEU A 726 -34.54 10.87 -31.11
N PRO A 727 -34.31 9.60 -30.70
CA PRO A 727 -33.36 9.15 -29.69
C PRO A 727 -31.91 9.11 -30.22
N THR A 728 -30.96 9.41 -29.33
CA THR A 728 -29.53 9.30 -29.62
C THR A 728 -28.86 8.26 -28.72
N PHE A 729 -27.84 7.60 -29.26
CA PHE A 729 -26.96 6.66 -28.57
C PHE A 729 -25.49 7.10 -28.71
N ASN A 730 -25.28 8.34 -29.14
CA ASN A 730 -23.98 8.93 -29.40
C ASN A 730 -23.55 9.84 -28.25
N SER A 731 -22.47 9.49 -27.56
CA SER A 731 -21.96 10.33 -26.47
C SER A 731 -21.55 11.72 -26.97
N HIS A 732 -20.99 11.86 -28.18
CA HIS A 732 -20.62 13.17 -28.73
C HIS A 732 -21.84 14.06 -28.94
N ALA A 733 -22.97 13.48 -29.33
CA ALA A 733 -24.25 14.20 -29.46
C ALA A 733 -24.69 14.71 -28.08
N ILE A 734 -24.71 13.85 -27.06
CA ILE A 734 -25.12 14.22 -25.68
C ILE A 734 -24.16 15.26 -25.09
N GLU A 735 -22.85 15.03 -25.19
CA GLU A 735 -21.78 15.93 -24.74
C GLU A 735 -21.91 17.33 -25.36
N SER A 736 -22.42 17.43 -26.58
CA SER A 736 -22.63 18.73 -27.25
C SER A 736 -23.75 19.57 -26.62
N GLN A 737 -24.65 18.94 -25.84
CA GLN A 737 -25.85 19.58 -25.29
C GLN A 737 -25.78 19.86 -23.77
N VAL A 738 -24.81 19.29 -23.03
CA VAL A 738 -24.78 19.33 -21.55
C VAL A 738 -24.76 20.75 -20.93
N HIS A 739 -24.29 21.76 -21.66
CA HIS A 739 -24.29 23.16 -21.20
C HIS A 739 -25.70 23.77 -21.07
N ARG A 740 -26.73 23.07 -21.55
CA ARG A 740 -28.15 23.47 -21.51
C ARG A 740 -28.89 23.00 -20.27
N ILE A 741 -28.27 22.14 -19.44
CA ILE A 741 -28.85 21.68 -18.17
C ILE A 741 -29.26 22.90 -17.32
N GLU A 742 -30.53 22.91 -16.90
CA GLU A 742 -31.05 23.98 -16.05
C GLU A 742 -30.39 23.94 -14.66
N GLY A 743 -29.95 25.11 -14.17
CA GLY A 743 -29.30 25.23 -12.87
C GLY A 743 -27.81 24.80 -12.83
N LEU A 744 -27.25 24.31 -13.94
CA LEU A 744 -25.83 23.96 -14.04
C LEU A 744 -24.93 25.18 -13.80
N SER A 745 -23.95 25.02 -12.91
CA SER A 745 -22.94 26.03 -12.60
C SER A 745 -22.10 26.42 -13.82
N GLU A 746 -21.52 27.61 -13.77
CA GLU A 746 -20.49 28.02 -14.73
C GLU A 746 -19.28 27.08 -14.69
N HIS A 747 -18.94 26.51 -13.54
CA HIS A 747 -17.83 25.57 -13.34
C HIS A 747 -18.37 24.20 -12.98
N PHE A 748 -18.00 23.18 -13.75
CA PHE A 748 -18.45 21.82 -13.46
C PHE A 748 -17.44 20.78 -13.96
N LEU A 749 -17.46 19.60 -13.35
CA LEU A 749 -16.72 18.45 -13.84
C LEU A 749 -17.63 17.59 -14.71
N TYR A 750 -17.15 17.20 -15.89
CA TYR A 750 -17.77 16.14 -16.68
C TYR A 750 -17.09 14.81 -16.39
N LEU A 751 -17.88 13.81 -16.00
CA LEU A 751 -17.44 12.45 -15.71
C LEU A 751 -18.22 11.45 -16.56
N ASN A 752 -17.54 10.40 -17.00
CA ASN A 752 -18.21 9.17 -17.38
C ASN A 752 -18.44 8.31 -16.12
N ASP A 753 -19.29 7.29 -16.23
CA ASP A 753 -19.63 6.37 -15.14
C ASP A 753 -18.45 5.50 -14.68
N ASP A 754 -17.45 5.30 -15.54
CA ASP A 754 -16.21 4.56 -15.26
C ASP A 754 -15.10 5.40 -14.60
N PHE A 755 -15.36 6.68 -14.26
CA PHE A 755 -14.39 7.54 -13.57
C PHE A 755 -14.51 7.42 -12.06
N PHE A 756 -13.39 7.18 -11.39
CA PHE A 756 -13.35 7.10 -9.93
C PHE A 756 -12.32 8.06 -9.36
N ILE A 757 -12.67 8.72 -8.25
CA ILE A 757 -11.71 9.46 -7.44
C ILE A 757 -11.02 8.48 -6.48
N GLY A 758 -9.68 8.42 -6.51
CA GLY A 758 -8.90 7.43 -5.75
C GLY A 758 -8.55 7.85 -4.33
N ARG A 759 -8.48 9.16 -4.06
CA ARG A 759 -8.07 9.74 -2.78
C ARG A 759 -8.66 11.14 -2.60
N PRO A 760 -8.69 11.74 -1.39
CA PRO A 760 -9.22 13.07 -1.18
C PRO A 760 -8.58 14.13 -2.11
N LEU A 761 -9.41 14.88 -2.84
CA LEU A 761 -8.97 15.93 -3.78
C LEU A 761 -9.54 17.31 -3.39
N SER A 762 -8.81 18.35 -3.76
CA SER A 762 -9.20 19.76 -3.59
C SER A 762 -9.74 20.34 -4.90
N PRO A 763 -10.70 21.29 -4.90
CA PRO A 763 -11.19 21.91 -6.13
C PRO A 763 -10.08 22.63 -6.92
N GLU A 764 -9.03 23.08 -6.24
CA GLU A 764 -7.84 23.71 -6.83
C GLU A 764 -7.08 22.78 -7.79
N LEU A 765 -7.29 21.46 -7.73
CA LEU A 765 -6.74 20.53 -8.72
C LEU A 765 -7.34 20.75 -10.11
N PHE A 766 -8.59 21.18 -10.16
CA PHE A 766 -9.40 21.29 -11.38
C PHE A 766 -9.59 22.74 -11.84
N PHE A 767 -9.66 23.69 -10.92
CA PHE A 767 -9.84 25.10 -11.26
C PHE A 767 -8.91 26.02 -10.46
N LEU A 768 -8.61 27.20 -11.02
CA LEU A 768 -7.91 28.28 -10.31
C LEU A 768 -8.92 29.21 -9.65
N SER A 769 -8.58 29.86 -8.54
CA SER A 769 -9.46 30.80 -7.82
C SER A 769 -10.02 31.95 -8.68
N ASN A 770 -9.34 32.30 -9.77
CA ASN A 770 -9.80 33.29 -10.74
C ASN A 770 -10.78 32.73 -11.80
N GLY A 771 -11.25 31.50 -11.64
CA GLY A 771 -12.24 30.86 -12.49
C GLY A 771 -11.68 30.19 -13.77
N ILE A 772 -10.36 30.10 -13.93
CA ILE A 772 -9.72 29.42 -15.06
C ILE A 772 -9.75 27.90 -14.83
N GLY A 773 -10.18 27.13 -15.85
CA GLY A 773 -10.19 25.65 -15.81
C GLY A 773 -8.83 25.03 -16.10
N LYS A 774 -8.54 23.88 -15.49
CA LYS A 774 -7.32 23.09 -15.77
C LYS A 774 -7.65 21.91 -16.67
N PHE A 775 -6.72 21.56 -17.56
CA PHE A 775 -6.82 20.35 -18.38
C PHE A 775 -5.58 19.46 -18.23
N PHE A 776 -5.76 18.16 -18.43
CA PHE A 776 -4.72 17.16 -18.22
C PHE A 776 -4.35 16.50 -19.54
N ARG A 777 -3.14 16.78 -20.06
CA ARG A 777 -2.70 16.28 -21.37
C ARG A 777 -2.30 14.81 -21.29
N SER A 778 -2.71 14.04 -22.30
CA SER A 778 -2.23 12.69 -22.52
C SER A 778 -0.94 12.73 -23.37
N PRO A 779 -0.01 11.79 -23.18
CA PRO A 779 1.09 11.59 -24.12
C PRO A 779 0.62 11.00 -25.47
N VAL A 780 -0.61 10.49 -25.56
CA VAL A 780 -1.17 9.90 -26.79
C VAL A 780 -1.32 10.95 -27.88
N ALA A 781 -0.68 10.72 -29.03
CA ALA A 781 -0.74 11.59 -30.18
C ALA A 781 -2.05 11.39 -30.95
N VAL A 782 -2.64 12.48 -31.44
CA VAL A 782 -3.73 12.40 -32.42
C VAL A 782 -3.08 12.17 -33.79
N PRO A 783 -3.43 11.09 -34.53
CA PRO A 783 -2.78 10.77 -35.80
C PRO A 783 -2.77 11.97 -36.77
N PRO A 784 -1.63 12.27 -37.43
CA PRO A 784 -1.50 13.41 -38.34
C PRO A 784 -2.02 13.07 -39.75
N THR A 785 -3.20 12.45 -39.81
CA THR A 785 -3.88 12.07 -41.05
C THR A 785 -5.27 12.72 -41.10
N GLU A 786 -5.87 12.75 -42.29
CA GLU A 786 -7.26 13.15 -42.46
C GLU A 786 -8.21 12.14 -41.78
N PRO A 787 -9.41 12.57 -41.33
CA PRO A 787 -10.44 11.65 -40.86
C PRO A 787 -10.79 10.62 -41.95
N SER A 788 -10.86 9.35 -41.58
CA SER A 788 -11.32 8.26 -42.45
C SER A 788 -12.35 7.40 -41.72
N ASP A 789 -13.06 6.56 -42.48
CA ASP A 789 -14.03 5.60 -41.92
C ASP A 789 -13.38 4.46 -41.13
N GLU A 790 -12.05 4.34 -41.21
CA GLU A 790 -11.25 3.36 -40.46
C GLU A 790 -10.79 3.91 -39.09
N ASP A 791 -10.99 5.21 -38.83
CA ASP A 791 -10.65 5.80 -37.54
C ASP A 791 -11.65 5.39 -36.46
N GLU A 792 -11.15 5.03 -35.28
CA GLU A 792 -11.97 5.03 -34.07
C GLU A 792 -12.60 6.41 -33.87
N GLY A 793 -13.86 6.44 -33.44
CA GLY A 793 -14.72 7.61 -33.38
C GLY A 793 -14.13 8.76 -32.56
N TYR A 794 -13.35 8.46 -31.52
CA TYR A 794 -12.65 9.51 -30.76
C TYR A 794 -11.48 10.14 -31.53
N PHE A 795 -10.77 9.36 -32.37
CA PHE A 795 -9.72 9.89 -33.24
C PHE A 795 -10.30 10.69 -34.39
N ALA A 796 -11.38 10.22 -35.02
CA ALA A 796 -12.09 10.97 -36.04
C ALA A 796 -12.55 12.33 -35.49
N ALA A 797 -13.17 12.34 -34.31
CA ALA A 797 -13.59 13.55 -33.63
C ALA A 797 -12.44 14.50 -33.27
N ALA A 798 -11.30 13.96 -32.78
CA ALA A 798 -10.12 14.75 -32.49
C ALA A 798 -9.50 15.39 -33.75
N LYS A 799 -9.50 14.68 -34.89
CA LYS A 799 -9.05 15.21 -36.18
C LYS A 799 -10.00 16.31 -36.69
N ASN A 800 -11.31 16.15 -36.52
CA ASN A 800 -12.29 17.20 -36.86
C ASN A 800 -12.09 18.45 -35.98
N ASN A 801 -11.88 18.28 -34.68
CA ASN A 801 -11.55 19.37 -33.77
C ASN A 801 -10.28 20.11 -34.21
N ARG A 802 -9.23 19.38 -34.62
CA ARG A 802 -7.99 19.98 -35.13
C ARG A 802 -8.26 20.92 -36.30
N LYS A 803 -9.10 20.53 -37.26
CA LYS A 803 -9.46 21.38 -38.41
C LYS A 803 -10.16 22.66 -37.98
N LEU A 804 -11.09 22.57 -37.02
CA LEU A 804 -11.80 23.75 -36.48
C LEU A 804 -10.84 24.72 -35.78
N LEU A 805 -9.91 24.19 -34.98
CA LEU A 805 -8.90 24.97 -34.28
C LEU A 805 -7.91 25.62 -35.27
N GLU A 806 -7.50 24.91 -36.31
CA GLU A 806 -6.63 25.44 -37.35
C GLU A 806 -7.31 26.57 -38.12
N GLY A 807 -8.55 26.36 -38.56
CA GLY A 807 -9.32 27.38 -39.28
C GLY A 807 -9.61 28.63 -38.44
N THR A 808 -9.79 28.49 -37.13
CA THR A 808 -10.15 29.63 -36.25
C THR A 808 -8.95 30.36 -35.69
N PHE A 809 -7.90 29.64 -35.29
CA PHE A 809 -6.78 30.18 -34.53
C PHE A 809 -5.43 30.03 -35.25
N GLY A 810 -5.36 29.35 -36.39
CA GLY A 810 -4.10 29.02 -37.07
C GLY A 810 -3.19 28.10 -36.25
N ARG A 811 -3.79 27.28 -35.36
CA ARG A 811 -3.09 26.36 -34.44
C ARG A 811 -3.71 24.97 -34.51
N ILE A 812 -2.87 23.94 -34.50
CA ILE A 812 -3.29 22.54 -34.55
C ILE A 812 -3.18 21.86 -33.18
N ALA A 813 -4.11 20.96 -32.88
CA ALA A 813 -4.02 20.03 -31.74
C ALA A 813 -3.23 18.76 -32.12
N THR A 814 -2.30 18.34 -31.26
CA THR A 814 -1.38 17.22 -31.53
C THR A 814 -1.49 16.04 -30.57
N GLN A 815 -2.06 16.23 -29.38
CA GLN A 815 -2.30 15.17 -28.40
C GLN A 815 -3.73 15.21 -27.89
N SER A 816 -4.17 14.07 -27.34
CA SER A 816 -5.42 13.95 -26.59
C SER A 816 -5.25 14.35 -25.12
N PHE A 817 -6.32 14.18 -24.34
CA PHE A 817 -6.34 14.43 -22.90
C PHE A 817 -6.38 13.11 -22.13
N LEU A 818 -5.92 13.12 -20.87
CA LEU A 818 -6.02 11.94 -20.01
C LEU A 818 -7.49 11.57 -19.80
N HIS A 819 -7.74 10.26 -19.69
CA HIS A 819 -9.06 9.73 -19.37
C HIS A 819 -9.36 9.91 -17.88
N ALA A 820 -9.72 11.13 -17.52
CA ALA A 820 -9.90 11.64 -16.16
C ALA A 820 -11.07 12.65 -16.17
N PRO A 821 -11.63 13.01 -14.99
CA PRO A 821 -12.66 14.04 -14.90
C PRO A 821 -12.26 15.32 -15.63
N HIS A 822 -13.14 15.84 -16.47
CA HIS A 822 -12.88 17.01 -17.32
C HIS A 822 -13.41 18.29 -16.65
N PRO A 823 -12.54 19.25 -16.28
CA PRO A 823 -12.97 20.54 -15.73
C PRO A 823 -13.49 21.45 -16.83
N LEU A 824 -14.78 21.75 -16.82
CA LEU A 824 -15.46 22.49 -17.86
C LEU A 824 -16.01 23.81 -17.35
N ARG A 825 -16.10 24.73 -18.30
CA ARG A 825 -16.81 26.00 -18.17
C ARG A 825 -18.01 26.02 -19.10
N ARG A 826 -19.19 26.27 -18.53
CA ARG A 826 -20.46 26.30 -19.26
C ARG A 826 -20.44 27.34 -20.38
N SER A 827 -19.94 28.54 -20.11
CA SER A 827 -19.83 29.61 -21.10
C SER A 827 -18.99 29.25 -22.34
N ILE A 828 -17.91 28.48 -22.18
CA ILE A 828 -17.06 28.06 -23.30
C ILE A 828 -17.80 27.05 -24.18
N LEU A 829 -18.58 26.13 -23.60
CA LEU A 829 -19.40 25.19 -24.38
C LEU A 829 -20.47 25.93 -25.19
N ALA A 830 -21.14 26.92 -24.58
CA ALA A 830 -22.12 27.74 -25.28
C ALA A 830 -21.49 28.53 -26.44
N GLU A 831 -20.30 29.13 -26.22
CA GLU A 831 -19.57 29.85 -27.27
C GLU A 831 -19.12 28.93 -28.40
N ILE A 832 -18.69 27.70 -28.10
CA ILE A 832 -18.39 26.68 -29.12
C ILE A 832 -19.64 26.37 -29.95
N ALA A 833 -20.80 26.20 -29.31
CA ALA A 833 -22.07 25.97 -29.99
C ALA A 833 -22.47 27.12 -30.92
N GLU A 834 -22.24 28.37 -30.51
CA GLU A 834 -22.48 29.55 -31.33
C GLU A 834 -21.45 29.73 -32.46
N LYS A 835 -20.19 29.35 -32.22
CA LYS A 835 -19.08 29.51 -33.17
C LYS A 835 -19.10 28.46 -34.29
N TYR A 836 -19.48 27.23 -33.95
CA TYR A 836 -19.51 26.07 -34.86
C TYR A 836 -20.92 25.45 -34.95
N PRO A 837 -21.95 26.24 -35.31
CA PRO A 837 -23.34 25.77 -35.20
C PRO A 837 -23.64 24.62 -36.15
N GLN A 838 -22.98 24.55 -37.31
CA GLN A 838 -23.20 23.48 -38.29
C GLN A 838 -22.60 22.16 -37.81
N GLU A 839 -21.40 22.18 -37.25
CA GLU A 839 -20.70 21.01 -36.76
C GLU A 839 -21.35 20.45 -35.49
N VAL A 840 -21.82 21.34 -34.62
CA VAL A 840 -22.55 20.99 -33.39
C VAL A 840 -23.91 20.39 -33.73
N ALA A 841 -24.69 21.02 -34.63
CA ALA A 841 -25.97 20.48 -35.07
C ALA A 841 -25.80 19.13 -35.80
N ARG A 842 -24.79 18.99 -36.65
CA ARG A 842 -24.48 17.72 -37.33
C ARG A 842 -24.14 16.61 -36.33
N THR A 843 -23.34 16.92 -35.31
CA THR A 843 -22.97 15.95 -34.27
C THR A 843 -24.19 15.58 -33.42
N ALA A 844 -25.04 16.55 -33.06
CA ALA A 844 -26.27 16.30 -32.30
C ALA A 844 -27.25 15.38 -33.04
N ALA A 845 -27.41 15.57 -34.36
CA ALA A 845 -28.29 14.78 -35.22
C ALA A 845 -27.79 13.35 -35.53
N ASN A 846 -26.57 13.00 -35.11
CA ASN A 846 -25.99 11.68 -35.31
C ASN A 846 -26.36 10.75 -34.14
N PRO A 847 -27.24 9.73 -34.33
CA PRO A 847 -27.66 8.84 -33.26
C PRO A 847 -26.58 7.82 -32.87
N PHE A 848 -25.56 7.61 -33.71
CA PHE A 848 -24.39 6.78 -33.46
C PHE A 848 -23.13 7.57 -33.77
N ARG A 849 -22.00 7.22 -33.12
CA ARG A 849 -20.73 7.89 -33.37
C ARG A 849 -20.35 7.80 -34.84
N GLY A 850 -19.97 8.93 -35.42
CA GLY A 850 -19.63 9.04 -36.84
C GLY A 850 -18.31 9.74 -37.10
N ASN A 851 -17.76 9.52 -38.30
CA ASN A 851 -16.51 10.13 -38.77
C ASN A 851 -16.56 11.67 -38.85
N THR A 852 -17.75 12.28 -38.83
CA THR A 852 -17.96 13.73 -38.90
C THR A 852 -18.20 14.39 -37.55
N ASP A 853 -18.24 13.62 -36.46
CA ASP A 853 -18.52 14.12 -35.12
C ASP A 853 -17.39 15.01 -34.61
N ILE A 854 -17.71 15.84 -33.62
CA ILE A 854 -16.73 16.57 -32.82
C ILE A 854 -16.85 16.17 -31.35
N SER A 855 -15.72 16.01 -30.66
CA SER A 855 -15.68 15.70 -29.24
C SER A 855 -15.49 16.98 -28.44
N ILE A 856 -16.54 17.43 -27.76
CA ILE A 856 -16.56 18.77 -27.18
C ILE A 856 -15.98 18.78 -25.76
N THR A 857 -16.57 18.01 -24.84
CA THR A 857 -16.21 18.01 -23.41
C THR A 857 -14.83 17.43 -23.15
N SER A 858 -14.46 16.38 -23.87
CA SER A 858 -13.18 15.67 -23.71
C SER A 858 -12.03 16.25 -24.54
N SER A 859 -12.28 17.21 -25.45
CA SER A 859 -11.25 17.75 -26.35
C SER A 859 -11.42 19.22 -26.73
N LEU A 860 -12.41 19.56 -27.58
CA LEU A 860 -12.50 20.90 -28.20
C LEU A 860 -12.56 22.03 -27.16
N HIS A 861 -13.30 21.81 -26.06
CA HIS A 861 -13.42 22.77 -24.95
C HIS A 861 -12.07 23.17 -24.37
N HIS A 862 -11.22 22.19 -24.04
CA HIS A 862 -9.93 22.44 -23.41
C HIS A 862 -8.99 23.23 -24.33
N HIS A 863 -8.94 22.87 -25.61
CA HIS A 863 -8.14 23.60 -26.60
C HIS A 863 -8.66 25.01 -26.85
N TYR A 864 -9.97 25.17 -27.00
CA TYR A 864 -10.61 26.47 -27.21
C TYR A 864 -10.41 27.39 -26.00
N GLY A 865 -10.62 26.85 -24.80
CA GLY A 865 -10.37 27.55 -23.54
C GLY A 865 -8.91 27.97 -23.40
N TYR A 866 -7.95 27.12 -23.77
CA TYR A 866 -6.53 27.49 -23.75
C TYR A 866 -6.20 28.62 -24.73
N LEU A 867 -6.67 28.52 -25.98
CA LEU A 867 -6.42 29.52 -27.03
C LEU A 867 -7.11 30.86 -26.76
N THR A 868 -8.15 30.87 -25.91
CA THR A 868 -8.85 32.07 -25.46
C THR A 868 -8.48 32.53 -24.05
N GLY A 869 -7.45 31.94 -23.43
CA GLY A 869 -6.93 32.35 -22.12
C GLY A 869 -7.81 32.00 -20.91
N ARG A 870 -8.74 31.05 -21.07
CA ARG A 870 -9.72 30.62 -20.05
C ARG A 870 -9.48 29.20 -19.51
N SER A 871 -8.51 28.49 -20.07
CA SER A 871 -8.01 27.21 -19.54
C SER A 871 -6.48 27.17 -19.51
N VAL A 872 -5.91 26.38 -18.60
CA VAL A 872 -4.45 26.18 -18.47
C VAL A 872 -4.09 24.70 -18.28
N PRO A 873 -2.86 24.29 -18.62
CA PRO A 873 -2.39 22.94 -18.31
C PRO A 873 -2.34 22.68 -16.80
N GLY A 874 -2.74 21.49 -16.37
CA GLY A 874 -2.56 20.96 -15.03
C GLY A 874 -1.93 19.56 -15.05
N THR A 875 -1.66 19.02 -13.88
CA THR A 875 -1.18 17.64 -13.70
C THR A 875 -2.09 16.89 -12.74
N ILE A 876 -2.37 15.63 -13.07
CA ILE A 876 -3.15 14.71 -12.24
C ILE A 876 -2.55 13.31 -12.33
N SER A 877 -2.52 12.59 -11.22
CA SER A 877 -2.11 11.19 -11.21
C SER A 877 -3.30 10.31 -11.60
N CYS A 878 -3.22 9.69 -12.78
CA CYS A 878 -4.30 8.88 -13.35
C CYS A 878 -3.81 7.45 -13.64
N SER A 879 -4.71 6.46 -13.48
CA SER A 879 -4.49 5.08 -13.93
C SER A 879 -5.67 4.59 -14.76
N TYR A 880 -5.41 3.86 -15.84
CA TYR A 880 -6.41 3.13 -16.61
C TYR A 880 -6.17 1.64 -16.41
N VAL A 881 -7.22 0.90 -16.09
CA VAL A 881 -7.17 -0.56 -15.94
C VAL A 881 -8.14 -1.19 -16.94
N ASN A 882 -7.65 -2.15 -17.70
CA ASN A 882 -8.50 -2.99 -18.55
C ASN A 882 -8.87 -4.26 -17.77
N ALA A 883 -10.16 -4.44 -17.45
CA ALA A 883 -10.62 -5.62 -16.72
C ALA A 883 -10.48 -6.92 -17.55
N GLY A 884 -10.47 -6.81 -18.88
CA GLY A 884 -10.29 -7.91 -19.82
C GLY A 884 -8.84 -8.41 -19.97
N ASP A 885 -7.87 -7.77 -19.31
CA ASP A 885 -6.44 -8.09 -19.40
C ASP A 885 -5.92 -8.65 -18.05
N TYR A 886 -5.41 -9.88 -18.07
CA TYR A 886 -4.89 -10.55 -16.87
C TYR A 886 -3.68 -9.82 -16.24
N ASP A 887 -2.84 -9.14 -17.02
CA ASP A 887 -1.68 -8.42 -16.52
C ASP A 887 -2.11 -7.15 -15.76
N HIS A 888 -3.24 -6.58 -16.15
CA HIS A 888 -3.83 -5.39 -15.53
C HIS A 888 -4.52 -5.69 -14.19
N HIS A 889 -4.93 -6.93 -13.89
CA HIS A 889 -5.49 -7.28 -12.58
C HIS A 889 -4.50 -7.02 -11.43
N SER A 890 -3.20 -7.15 -11.71
CA SER A 890 -2.13 -6.79 -10.77
C SER A 890 -2.16 -5.32 -10.35
N VAL A 891 -2.63 -4.45 -11.24
CA VAL A 891 -2.74 -2.99 -11.04
C VAL A 891 -3.84 -2.70 -10.05
N LEU A 892 -5.00 -3.37 -10.14
CA LEU A 892 -6.11 -3.23 -9.18
C LEU A 892 -5.66 -3.53 -7.75
N GLY A 893 -4.93 -4.63 -7.55
CA GLY A 893 -4.36 -4.97 -6.24
C GLY A 893 -3.40 -3.89 -5.71
N ARG A 894 -2.52 -3.36 -6.57
CA ARG A 894 -1.62 -2.25 -6.22
C ARG A 894 -2.41 -0.99 -5.86
N MET A 895 -3.41 -0.63 -6.65
CA MET A 895 -4.24 0.56 -6.43
C MET A 895 -5.00 0.48 -5.11
N LEU A 896 -5.61 -0.66 -4.80
CA LEU A 896 -6.32 -0.88 -3.53
C LEU A 896 -5.39 -0.73 -2.32
N ALA A 897 -4.15 -1.18 -2.49
CA ALA A 897 -3.12 -1.15 -1.47
C ALA A 897 -2.54 0.25 -1.21
N SER A 898 -2.06 0.91 -2.26
CA SER A 898 -1.36 2.20 -2.17
C SER A 898 -2.31 3.39 -2.13
N ARG A 899 -3.50 3.27 -2.76
CA ARG A 899 -4.46 4.36 -3.01
C ARG A 899 -3.77 5.65 -3.48
N ASN A 900 -2.77 5.50 -4.36
CA ASN A 900 -1.81 6.55 -4.69
C ASN A 900 -2.19 7.41 -5.91
N TYR A 901 -3.24 7.03 -6.64
CA TYR A 901 -3.73 7.79 -7.79
C TYR A 901 -4.80 8.80 -7.36
N ASP A 902 -4.80 9.97 -7.99
CA ASP A 902 -5.85 10.98 -7.79
C ASP A 902 -7.18 10.46 -8.34
N VAL A 903 -7.11 9.88 -9.54
CA VAL A 903 -8.26 9.33 -10.26
C VAL A 903 -7.86 8.05 -10.99
N PHE A 904 -8.84 7.21 -11.30
CA PHE A 904 -8.64 6.07 -12.17
C PHE A 904 -9.91 5.70 -12.91
N CYS A 905 -9.75 4.93 -13.98
CA CYS A 905 -10.84 4.38 -14.78
C CYS A 905 -10.64 2.89 -15.01
N ILE A 906 -11.75 2.17 -15.08
CA ILE A 906 -11.76 0.72 -15.35
C ILE A 906 -12.59 0.51 -16.61
N GLY A 907 -11.93 0.13 -17.69
CA GLY A 907 -12.56 -0.14 -18.98
C GLY A 907 -12.49 -1.61 -19.38
N GLU A 908 -13.21 -1.94 -20.44
CA GLU A 908 -13.19 -3.26 -21.08
C GLU A 908 -12.77 -3.11 -22.55
N SER A 909 -11.93 -4.02 -23.04
CA SER A 909 -11.57 -4.12 -24.45
C SER A 909 -12.42 -5.18 -25.14
N PRO A 910 -12.80 -5.01 -26.42
CA PRO A 910 -13.42 -6.08 -27.21
C PRO A 910 -12.52 -7.33 -27.32
N ASP A 911 -11.20 -7.18 -27.25
CA ASP A 911 -10.22 -8.27 -27.26
C ASP A 911 -9.90 -8.79 -25.84
N ALA A 912 -10.91 -9.13 -25.04
CA ALA A 912 -10.70 -9.58 -23.66
C ALA A 912 -10.17 -11.02 -23.58
N GLU A 913 -9.06 -11.21 -22.86
CA GLU A 913 -8.50 -12.53 -22.53
C GLU A 913 -9.23 -13.19 -21.33
N VAL A 914 -9.85 -12.38 -20.48
CA VAL A 914 -10.52 -12.80 -19.25
C VAL A 914 -12.01 -13.10 -19.54
N PRO A 915 -12.59 -14.23 -19.09
CA PRO A 915 -14.02 -14.50 -19.24
C PRO A 915 -14.92 -13.42 -18.60
N GLU A 916 -16.06 -13.11 -19.20
CA GLU A 916 -16.94 -12.02 -18.76
C GLU A 916 -17.41 -12.14 -17.29
N GLU A 917 -17.75 -13.35 -16.85
CA GLU A 917 -18.13 -13.60 -15.45
C GLU A 917 -16.97 -13.34 -14.47
N GLU A 918 -15.73 -13.58 -14.90
CA GLU A 918 -14.54 -13.34 -14.08
C GLU A 918 -14.24 -11.84 -14.02
N GLN A 919 -14.35 -11.12 -15.14
CA GLN A 919 -14.26 -9.66 -15.17
C GLN A 919 -15.27 -9.02 -14.20
N ALA A 920 -16.53 -9.46 -14.25
CA ALA A 920 -17.60 -9.01 -13.36
C ALA A 920 -17.22 -9.16 -11.89
N ARG A 921 -16.73 -10.35 -11.52
CA ARG A 921 -16.34 -10.68 -10.13
C ARG A 921 -15.14 -9.85 -9.68
N VAL A 922 -14.13 -9.68 -10.53
CA VAL A 922 -12.93 -8.88 -10.21
C VAL A 922 -13.28 -7.42 -10.01
N MET A 923 -14.07 -6.82 -10.92
CA MET A 923 -14.51 -5.43 -10.80
C MET A 923 -15.37 -5.22 -9.56
N HIS A 924 -16.38 -6.06 -9.34
CA HIS A 924 -17.25 -5.96 -8.17
C HIS A 924 -16.47 -6.11 -6.86
N ALA A 925 -15.53 -7.07 -6.78
CA ALA A 925 -14.68 -7.26 -5.61
C ALA A 925 -13.76 -6.05 -5.36
N PHE A 926 -13.13 -5.52 -6.41
CA PHE A 926 -12.25 -4.35 -6.31
C PHE A 926 -13.03 -3.10 -5.88
N LEU A 927 -14.15 -2.79 -6.54
CA LEU A 927 -14.94 -1.58 -6.25
C LEU A 927 -15.55 -1.61 -4.86
N ASN A 928 -16.05 -2.77 -4.39
CA ASN A 928 -16.47 -2.93 -2.99
C ASN A 928 -15.32 -2.76 -2.01
N ALA A 929 -14.13 -3.29 -2.33
CA ALA A 929 -12.97 -3.14 -1.47
C ALA A 929 -12.47 -1.69 -1.43
N TYR A 930 -12.51 -0.98 -2.56
CA TYR A 930 -12.01 0.39 -2.70
C TYR A 930 -12.98 1.42 -2.13
N PHE A 931 -14.28 1.24 -2.35
CA PHE A 931 -15.37 2.11 -1.91
C PHE A 931 -16.42 1.34 -1.07
N PRO A 932 -16.02 0.79 0.09
CA PRO A 932 -16.89 -0.04 0.93
C PRO A 932 -18.02 0.74 1.62
N VAL A 933 -17.88 2.06 1.75
CA VAL A 933 -18.85 2.93 2.45
C VAL A 933 -19.91 3.37 1.46
N LYS A 934 -21.18 3.08 1.76
CA LYS A 934 -22.33 3.55 0.97
C LYS A 934 -22.34 5.09 0.90
N SER A 935 -22.67 5.64 -0.27
CA SER A 935 -22.95 7.07 -0.40
C SER A 935 -24.35 7.37 0.10
N ARG A 936 -24.60 8.64 0.48
CA ARG A 936 -25.94 9.12 0.84
C ARG A 936 -26.93 9.10 -0.33
N PHE A 937 -26.46 8.89 -1.56
CA PHE A 937 -27.28 8.83 -2.77
C PHE A 937 -27.84 7.43 -3.03
N GLU A 938 -27.52 6.45 -2.19
CA GLU A 938 -28.03 5.09 -2.30
C GLU A 938 -29.25 4.89 -1.39
N ARG A 939 -30.24 4.15 -1.88
CA ARG A 939 -31.35 3.67 -1.04
C ARG A 939 -30.84 2.69 0.01
N ASP A 940 -31.47 2.72 1.18
CA ASP A 940 -31.14 1.87 2.33
C ASP A 940 -31.29 0.37 2.05
#